data_AF-A0A964QWC8-F1
#
_entry.id   AF-A0A964QWC8-F1
#
_cell.length_a   1.000
_cell.length_b   1.000
_cell.length_c   1.000
_cell.angle_alpha   90.00
_cell.angle_beta   90.00
_cell.angle_gamma   90.00
#
_symmetry.space_group_name_H-M   'P 1'
#
loop_
_entity.id
_entity.type
_entity.pdbx_description
1 polymer ?
#
loop_
_entity_poly.entity_id
_entity_poly.type
_entity_poly.pdbx_seq_one_letter_code
_entity_poly.pdbx_strand_id
1 'polypeptide(L)'
;MNWHLLQNSLLVAGTTTALAVAFGLVAALWLATLETRWRNVFLALAVVALALPPFLVTNCWMDLLGETGTWRSWLPLNIFSLGGSVWVLSLLLWPITTLLVLSGWRRLEAAQLECDPALTGFALVRVLLVPLARGELALGAVVTFVLALNNFAVPAILQTKVLPDEMWIRFNTAFDTLGALKAGLPLVIAPMLLVALFSRREIAWPRLQGSVPARIFRRQLGSAWGWTCGALSLGLCVVSVGLPLADIALANRTWTELPGALAAGQGAVWTSFWLAALTATVIISLALATSAGFFQRRDAEDAEETRRRFLPLRLSASSASLRLGLVWLPFFLPGVLLGIALIFVFNRPPFLGFYRSVGIVVLAFVIRYVALGLTGARHALRSVDSDLTDVARLEGASRWQMLRFVLWPQIAPQILAAGYVVYLLCLWDVESMILVVPPGGETLALRIFNLLHYGHNAQVNALCLALLGLAVLPLAAWSIAKWATKKSSKLQPPSSRETSSSNFQTPLGAWCLALLWMLVLGAWCFCSGCSPQRTKNEAALTSRFFEYAETIGSRGVGIGEFNKPRSVAVDLRDNVYAVDMTGRVQKFSPEGKFLLTWQMPQTDKGKPKGMCLDADGNIIVVEPHYSRVNHFTPDGQLISQWGERGTNAGQLGQPRAAAVNARGEIVVTEFSPTERMQRFAAAVQSPKSKVQSLPLTPALSLSEGERGNPSPSPVQLSAPRLLSVIGQAGTGLGEFNRAEGICVDSHDRIYVADSCNHRIQIFSSDGKFIREYGKAGKGPGELSYPYDICVDAKGNQFVCEFGNSRIQVFDANCQPVEIIGGPGAEPGQFANPWGVALDSHGNLYVADALNHRVQKLVRRAGQMADWGRKEVFSIQCSVFSSARNGTVAALTTEYRRLNTEHFPQ
;
A
#
# COMPACT_ATOMS: atom_id res chain seq x y z
N MET A 1 -24.47 3.72 7.58
CA MET A 1 -23.65 4.50 6.63
C MET A 1 -23.15 5.72 7.38
N ASN A 2 -21.85 6.00 7.37
CA ASN A 2 -21.31 7.14 8.10
C ASN A 2 -21.50 8.42 7.29
N TRP A 3 -22.56 9.17 7.58
CA TRP A 3 -22.93 10.36 6.81
C TRP A 3 -21.86 11.45 6.86
N HIS A 4 -21.15 11.57 7.98
CA HIS A 4 -20.05 12.53 8.13
C HIS A 4 -18.88 12.21 7.18
N LEU A 5 -18.54 10.93 6.98
CA LEU A 5 -17.46 10.56 6.07
C LEU A 5 -17.84 10.77 4.61
N LEU A 6 -19.11 10.54 4.26
CA LEU A 6 -19.61 10.90 2.94
C LEU A 6 -19.57 12.42 2.72
N GLN A 7 -20.00 13.22 3.70
CA GLN A 7 -19.90 14.68 3.64
C GLN A 7 -18.46 15.15 3.45
N ASN A 8 -17.50 14.60 4.21
CA ASN A 8 -16.07 14.89 4.03
C ASN A 8 -15.60 14.57 2.62
N SER A 9 -15.99 13.40 2.08
CA SER A 9 -15.58 12.97 0.74
C SER A 9 -16.15 13.88 -0.35
N LEU A 10 -17.42 14.27 -0.22
CA LEU A 10 -18.08 15.20 -1.14
C LEU A 10 -17.49 16.61 -1.05
N LEU A 11 -17.15 17.07 0.16
CA LEU A 11 -16.49 18.36 0.37
C LEU A 11 -15.09 18.35 -0.27
N VAL A 12 -14.29 17.32 -0.01
CA VAL A 12 -12.95 17.17 -0.60
C VAL A 12 -13.07 17.11 -2.12
N ALA A 13 -13.92 16.24 -2.67
CA ALA A 13 -14.08 16.10 -4.11
C ALA A 13 -14.60 17.38 -4.78
N GLY A 14 -15.62 18.01 -4.21
CA GLY A 14 -16.24 19.23 -4.76
C GLY A 14 -15.30 20.42 -4.75
N THR A 15 -14.62 20.67 -3.64
CA THR A 15 -13.66 21.79 -3.52
C THR A 15 -12.40 21.55 -4.34
N THR A 16 -11.89 20.32 -4.37
CA THR A 16 -10.77 19.91 -5.25
C THR A 16 -11.12 20.20 -6.71
N THR A 17 -12.34 19.85 -7.12
CA THR A 17 -12.83 20.08 -8.48
C THR A 17 -12.92 21.55 -8.80
N ALA A 18 -13.49 22.37 -7.91
CA ALA A 18 -13.60 23.81 -8.12
C ALA A 18 -12.21 24.46 -8.31
N LEU A 19 -11.24 24.11 -7.46
CA LEU A 19 -9.87 24.61 -7.54
C LEU A 19 -9.15 24.10 -8.80
N ALA A 20 -9.23 22.81 -9.11
CA ALA A 20 -8.59 22.23 -10.29
C ALA A 20 -9.19 22.79 -11.60
N VAL A 21 -10.50 23.06 -11.66
CA VAL A 21 -11.14 23.73 -12.79
C VAL A 21 -10.65 25.18 -12.91
N ALA A 22 -10.55 25.91 -11.79
CA ALA A 22 -10.06 27.28 -11.79
C ALA A 22 -8.59 27.35 -12.25
N PHE A 23 -7.70 26.55 -11.64
CA PHE A 23 -6.31 26.41 -12.04
C PHE A 23 -6.17 26.01 -13.50
N GLY A 24 -6.95 25.03 -13.93
CA GLY A 24 -6.87 24.53 -15.29
C GLY A 24 -7.34 25.52 -16.34
N LEU A 25 -8.38 26.31 -16.05
CA LEU A 25 -8.87 27.39 -16.91
C LEU A 25 -7.83 28.52 -17.04
N VAL A 26 -7.22 28.94 -15.92
CA VAL A 26 -6.15 29.96 -15.91
C VAL A 26 -4.97 29.49 -16.75
N ALA A 27 -4.53 28.24 -16.57
CA ALA A 27 -3.46 27.64 -17.36
C ALA A 27 -3.82 27.52 -18.84
N ALA A 28 -5.06 27.14 -19.17
CA ALA A 28 -5.52 27.06 -20.55
C ALA A 28 -5.54 28.44 -21.24
N LEU A 29 -6.04 29.49 -20.56
CA LEU A 29 -6.04 30.86 -21.07
C LEU A 29 -4.63 31.32 -21.42
N TRP A 30 -3.66 31.07 -20.55
CA TRP A 30 -2.28 31.43 -20.82
C TRP A 30 -1.67 30.61 -21.96
N LEU A 31 -1.85 29.29 -21.94
CA LEU A 31 -1.38 28.38 -23.00
C LEU A 31 -1.89 28.75 -24.39
N ALA A 32 -3.12 29.24 -24.50
CA ALA A 32 -3.69 29.71 -25.76
C ALA A 32 -2.98 30.97 -26.32
N THR A 33 -2.34 31.77 -25.46
CA THR A 33 -1.56 32.96 -25.86
C THR A 33 -0.13 32.63 -26.29
N LEU A 34 0.38 31.41 -26.05
CA LEU A 34 1.76 31.03 -26.31
C LEU A 34 1.98 30.52 -27.73
N GLU A 35 3.14 30.85 -28.31
CA GLU A 35 3.59 30.26 -29.57
C GLU A 35 3.91 28.76 -29.39
N THR A 36 3.83 28.00 -30.49
CA THR A 36 3.89 26.53 -30.49
C THR A 36 5.05 25.95 -29.68
N ARG A 37 6.24 26.53 -29.78
CA ARG A 37 7.43 26.07 -29.05
C ARG A 37 7.22 26.09 -27.53
N TRP A 38 6.80 27.24 -27.00
CA TRP A 38 6.62 27.45 -25.56
C TRP A 38 5.38 26.74 -25.03
N ARG A 39 4.31 26.71 -25.84
CA ARG A 39 3.10 25.94 -25.53
C ARG A 39 3.41 24.46 -25.32
N ASN A 40 4.24 23.86 -26.17
CA ASN A 40 4.62 22.46 -26.05
C ASN A 40 5.47 22.18 -24.80
N VAL A 41 6.38 23.08 -24.44
CA VAL A 41 7.17 22.95 -23.21
C VAL A 41 6.27 22.95 -21.97
N PHE A 42 5.31 23.87 -21.91
CA PHE A 42 4.40 23.95 -20.77
C PHE A 42 3.40 22.78 -20.73
N LEU A 43 2.91 22.32 -21.88
CA LEU A 43 2.10 21.10 -21.95
C LEU A 43 2.88 19.88 -21.44
N ALA A 44 4.16 19.76 -21.76
CA ALA A 44 5.01 18.72 -21.20
C ALA A 44 5.11 18.83 -19.68
N LEU A 45 5.23 20.05 -19.13
CA LEU A 45 5.26 20.28 -17.69
C LEU A 45 3.92 19.94 -17.01
N ALA A 46 2.79 20.24 -17.64
CA ALA A 46 1.46 19.86 -17.15
C ALA A 46 1.28 18.33 -17.16
N VAL A 47 1.81 17.64 -18.18
CA VAL A 47 1.85 16.16 -18.20
C VAL A 47 2.74 15.62 -17.10
N VAL A 48 3.88 16.26 -16.81
CA VAL A 48 4.73 15.90 -15.66
C VAL A 48 3.96 16.06 -14.35
N ALA A 49 3.20 17.13 -14.16
CA ALA A 49 2.38 17.34 -12.95
C ALA A 49 1.37 16.20 -12.73
N LEU A 50 0.68 15.80 -13.81
CA LEU A 50 -0.23 14.63 -13.77
C LEU A 50 0.53 13.32 -13.53
N ALA A 51 1.82 13.28 -13.88
CA ALA A 51 2.66 12.09 -13.80
C ALA A 51 3.55 12.00 -12.56
N LEU A 52 3.48 12.96 -11.64
CA LEU A 52 4.18 12.84 -10.38
C LEU A 52 3.48 11.82 -9.49
N PRO A 53 4.23 10.92 -8.82
CA PRO A 53 3.66 10.04 -7.82
C PRO A 53 2.93 10.85 -6.75
N PRO A 54 1.67 10.52 -6.40
CA PRO A 54 0.95 11.24 -5.35
C PRO A 54 1.72 11.26 -4.02
N PHE A 55 2.38 10.16 -3.68
CA PHE A 55 3.23 10.02 -2.48
C PHE A 55 4.33 11.07 -2.41
N LEU A 56 4.96 11.38 -3.55
CA LEU A 56 6.03 12.36 -3.63
C LEU A 56 5.50 13.77 -3.34
N VAL A 57 4.38 14.12 -3.99
CA VAL A 57 3.77 15.44 -3.81
C VAL A 57 3.28 15.59 -2.37
N THR A 58 2.59 14.58 -1.83
CA THR A 58 2.13 14.62 -0.44
C THR A 58 3.30 14.71 0.54
N ASN A 59 4.37 13.94 0.35
CA ASN A 59 5.53 13.98 1.25
C ASN A 59 6.23 15.35 1.25
N CYS A 60 6.42 15.97 0.09
CA CYS A 60 6.96 17.33 0.00
C CYS A 60 6.13 18.32 0.83
N TRP A 61 4.80 18.27 0.72
CA TRP A 61 3.94 19.17 1.50
C TRP A 61 3.91 18.85 3.00
N MET A 62 4.14 17.59 3.40
CA MET A 62 4.34 17.24 4.81
C MET A 62 5.68 17.77 5.35
N ASP A 63 6.75 17.69 4.57
CA ASP A 63 8.07 18.21 4.97
C ASP A 63 8.07 19.75 5.08
N LEU A 64 7.22 20.43 4.30
CA LEU A 64 7.02 21.88 4.40
C LEU A 64 6.04 22.30 5.51
N LEU A 65 4.85 21.70 5.59
CA LEU A 65 3.74 22.18 6.44
C LEU A 65 3.28 21.20 7.53
N GLY A 66 3.98 20.07 7.70
CA GLY A 66 3.75 19.12 8.78
C GLY A 66 4.05 19.70 10.17
N GLU A 67 3.90 18.87 11.21
CA GLU A 67 4.09 19.31 12.60
C GLU A 67 5.50 19.85 12.86
N THR A 68 6.51 19.26 12.22
CA THR A 68 7.91 19.68 12.25
C THR A 68 8.34 20.35 10.93
N GLY A 69 7.40 20.81 10.12
CA GLY A 69 7.66 21.29 8.76
C GLY A 69 8.47 22.58 8.73
N THR A 70 9.33 22.74 7.72
CA THR A 70 10.23 23.90 7.58
C THR A 70 9.47 25.23 7.47
N TRP A 71 8.23 25.19 6.94
CA TRP A 71 7.40 26.38 6.77
C TRP A 71 6.36 26.58 7.86
N ARG A 72 6.23 25.64 8.79
CA ARG A 72 5.21 25.66 9.85
C ARG A 72 5.31 26.89 10.75
N SER A 73 6.52 27.43 10.95
CA SER A 73 6.80 28.58 11.81
C SER A 73 6.26 29.91 11.27
N TRP A 74 6.18 30.08 9.95
CA TRP A 74 5.75 31.33 9.29
C TRP A 74 4.44 31.18 8.51
N LEU A 75 4.05 29.96 8.16
CA LEU A 75 2.77 29.63 7.53
C LEU A 75 2.07 28.52 8.35
N PRO A 76 1.30 28.86 9.40
CA PRO A 76 0.75 27.88 10.36
C PRO A 76 -0.48 27.11 9.83
N LEU A 77 -0.49 26.76 8.54
CA LEU A 77 -1.52 25.93 7.91
C LEU A 77 -1.34 24.46 8.29
N ASN A 78 -2.42 23.80 8.71
CA ASN A 78 -2.38 22.38 9.07
C ASN A 78 -2.57 21.51 7.82
N ILE A 79 -1.50 20.84 7.37
CA ILE A 79 -1.56 19.92 6.23
C ILE A 79 -2.35 18.63 6.55
N PHE A 80 -2.42 18.21 7.81
CA PHE A 80 -3.23 17.07 8.29
C PHE A 80 -4.70 17.49 8.47
N SER A 81 -5.30 18.01 7.41
CA SER A 81 -6.66 18.52 7.39
C SER A 81 -7.34 18.26 6.05
N LEU A 82 -8.68 18.32 6.01
CA LEU A 82 -9.43 18.21 4.75
C LEU A 82 -8.93 19.23 3.71
N GLY A 83 -8.55 20.44 4.14
CA GLY A 83 -7.97 21.46 3.28
C GLY A 83 -6.62 21.06 2.68
N GLY A 84 -5.78 20.33 3.44
CA GLY A 84 -4.53 19.78 2.94
C GLY A 84 -4.73 18.73 1.85
N SER A 85 -5.69 17.81 2.04
CA SER A 85 -6.07 16.83 1.01
C SER A 85 -6.61 17.51 -0.25
N VAL A 86 -7.46 18.52 -0.09
CA VAL A 86 -7.98 19.34 -1.20
C VAL A 86 -6.85 20.01 -1.98
N TRP A 87 -5.92 20.65 -1.26
CA TRP A 87 -4.78 21.34 -1.86
C TRP A 87 -3.92 20.39 -2.71
N VAL A 88 -3.47 19.29 -2.13
CA VAL A 88 -2.60 18.32 -2.81
C VAL A 88 -3.31 17.70 -4.02
N LEU A 89 -4.58 17.30 -3.88
CA LEU A 89 -5.34 16.74 -5.00
C LEU A 89 -5.57 17.76 -6.12
N SER A 90 -5.80 19.04 -5.80
CA SER A 90 -5.92 20.10 -6.82
C SER A 90 -4.63 20.31 -7.61
N LEU A 91 -3.46 20.22 -6.95
CA LEU A 91 -2.16 20.31 -7.61
C LEU A 91 -1.86 19.13 -8.53
N LEU A 92 -2.43 17.95 -8.24
CA LEU A 92 -2.29 16.76 -9.09
C LEU A 92 -3.26 16.75 -10.28
N LEU A 93 -4.48 17.26 -10.10
CA LEU A 93 -5.58 17.06 -11.05
C LEU A 93 -5.87 18.26 -11.99
N TRP A 94 -5.32 19.45 -11.72
CA TRP A 94 -5.49 20.62 -12.62
C TRP A 94 -5.09 20.40 -14.10
N PRO A 95 -4.11 19.54 -14.46
CA PRO A 95 -3.77 19.36 -15.87
C PRO A 95 -4.91 18.77 -16.70
N ILE A 96 -5.79 17.96 -16.09
CA ILE A 96 -6.92 17.32 -16.76
C ILE A 96 -7.88 18.38 -17.32
N THR A 97 -8.24 19.36 -16.49
CA THR A 97 -9.14 20.45 -16.87
C THR A 97 -8.48 21.37 -17.90
N THR A 98 -7.17 21.66 -17.79
CA THR A 98 -6.42 22.41 -18.82
C THR A 98 -6.51 21.74 -20.20
N LEU A 99 -6.23 20.44 -20.28
CA LEU A 99 -6.22 19.70 -21.55
C LEU A 99 -7.60 19.67 -22.21
N LEU A 100 -8.66 19.50 -21.40
CA LEU A 100 -10.04 19.49 -21.89
C LEU A 100 -10.51 20.87 -22.34
N VAL A 101 -10.20 21.94 -21.61
CA VAL A 101 -10.54 23.31 -22.03
C VAL A 101 -9.84 23.67 -23.34
N LEU A 102 -8.54 23.38 -23.45
CA LEU A 102 -7.80 23.57 -24.69
C LEU A 102 -8.41 22.78 -25.85
N SER A 103 -8.96 21.60 -25.59
CA SER A 103 -9.70 20.81 -26.57
C SER A 103 -10.98 21.49 -27.04
N GLY A 104 -11.75 22.08 -26.11
CA GLY A 104 -12.97 22.82 -26.42
C GLY A 104 -12.72 24.01 -27.35
N TRP A 105 -11.64 24.76 -27.10
CA TRP A 105 -11.28 25.93 -27.91
C TRP A 105 -10.69 25.61 -29.28
N ARG A 106 -10.51 24.34 -29.65
CA ARG A 106 -10.10 23.95 -31.01
C ARG A 106 -11.18 24.26 -32.05
N ARG A 107 -12.42 24.46 -31.60
CA ARG A 107 -13.57 24.85 -32.42
C ARG A 107 -13.62 26.35 -32.72
N LEU A 108 -12.75 27.14 -32.08
CA LEU A 108 -12.72 28.59 -32.23
C LEU A 108 -12.07 28.94 -33.57
N GLU A 109 -12.70 29.77 -34.38
CA GLU A 109 -12.11 30.26 -35.64
C GLU A 109 -11.53 31.66 -35.46
N ALA A 110 -10.51 32.01 -36.23
CA ALA A 110 -9.89 33.34 -36.15
C ALA A 110 -10.91 34.45 -36.45
N ALA A 111 -11.81 34.21 -37.42
CA ALA A 111 -12.89 35.13 -37.77
C ALA A 111 -13.80 35.47 -36.58
N GLN A 112 -14.11 34.49 -35.72
CA GLN A 112 -14.97 34.72 -34.54
C GLN A 112 -14.33 35.67 -33.51
N LEU A 113 -13.00 35.71 -33.44
CA LEU A 113 -12.25 36.64 -32.59
C LEU A 113 -12.06 38.01 -33.24
N GLU A 114 -12.18 38.11 -34.56
CA GLU A 114 -11.94 39.35 -35.31
C GLU A 114 -13.24 40.11 -35.63
N CYS A 115 -14.39 39.43 -35.65
CA CYS A 115 -15.70 40.02 -35.97
C CYS A 115 -16.17 41.10 -34.99
N ASP A 116 -15.75 41.05 -33.72
CA ASP A 116 -16.15 42.04 -32.71
C ASP A 116 -14.94 42.52 -31.89
N PRO A 117 -14.36 43.69 -32.23
CA PRO A 117 -13.24 44.27 -31.51
C PRO A 117 -13.53 44.65 -30.05
N ALA A 118 -14.81 44.74 -29.64
CA ALA A 118 -15.19 45.08 -28.27
C ALA A 118 -15.14 43.87 -27.32
N LEU A 119 -15.15 42.63 -27.85
CA LEU A 119 -15.03 41.39 -27.10
C LEU A 119 -13.58 41.14 -26.66
N THR A 120 -13.13 41.87 -25.63
CA THR A 120 -11.78 41.76 -25.05
C THR A 120 -11.78 41.36 -23.58
N GLY A 121 -10.67 40.82 -23.09
CA GLY A 121 -10.44 40.52 -21.67
C GLY A 121 -11.52 39.62 -21.05
N PHE A 122 -12.13 40.07 -19.95
CA PHE A 122 -13.15 39.28 -19.24
C PHE A 122 -14.43 39.05 -20.06
N ALA A 123 -14.81 40.01 -20.91
CA ALA A 123 -15.98 39.87 -21.77
C ALA A 123 -15.78 38.72 -22.77
N LEU A 124 -14.59 38.62 -23.36
CA LEU A 124 -14.20 37.50 -24.22
C LEU A 124 -14.30 36.15 -23.49
N VAL A 125 -13.76 36.08 -22.27
CA VAL A 125 -13.78 34.85 -21.47
C VAL A 125 -15.21 34.42 -21.16
N ARG A 126 -16.05 35.35 -20.70
CA ARG A 126 -17.41 35.07 -20.25
C ARG A 126 -18.38 34.79 -21.40
N VAL A 127 -18.30 35.54 -22.50
CA VAL A 127 -19.28 35.51 -23.58
C VAL A 127 -18.95 34.48 -24.66
N LEU A 128 -17.66 34.24 -24.94
CA LEU A 128 -17.24 33.36 -26.02
C LEU A 128 -16.53 32.10 -25.51
N LEU A 129 -15.44 32.26 -24.74
CA LEU A 129 -14.54 31.15 -24.43
C LEU A 129 -15.17 30.11 -23.47
N VAL A 130 -15.80 30.56 -22.38
CA VAL A 130 -16.46 29.65 -21.42
C VAL A 130 -17.67 28.96 -22.05
N PRO A 131 -18.58 29.65 -22.78
CA PRO A 131 -19.68 28.98 -23.49
C PRO A 131 -19.20 27.95 -24.53
N LEU A 132 -18.15 28.26 -25.29
CA LEU A 132 -17.56 27.34 -26.27
C LEU A 132 -16.97 26.09 -25.61
N ALA A 133 -16.26 26.26 -24.49
CA ALA A 133 -15.67 25.16 -23.74
C ALA A 133 -16.61 24.52 -22.70
N ARG A 134 -17.88 24.94 -22.59
CA ARG A 134 -18.80 24.51 -21.52
C ARG A 134 -18.94 22.99 -21.43
N GLY A 135 -18.96 22.32 -22.58
CA GLY A 135 -19.02 20.85 -22.64
C GLY A 135 -17.79 20.19 -22.01
N GLU A 136 -16.60 20.68 -22.37
CA GLU A 136 -15.33 20.11 -21.90
C GLU A 136 -14.99 20.53 -20.48
N LEU A 137 -15.40 21.72 -20.05
CA LEU A 137 -15.34 22.17 -18.65
C LEU A 137 -16.20 21.28 -17.76
N ALA A 138 -17.44 20.98 -18.18
CA ALA A 138 -18.32 20.08 -17.44
C ALA A 138 -17.71 18.67 -17.35
N LEU A 139 -17.14 18.16 -18.44
CA LEU A 139 -16.44 16.88 -18.45
C LEU A 139 -15.22 16.88 -17.53
N GLY A 140 -14.38 17.92 -17.59
CA GLY A 140 -13.20 18.04 -16.74
C GLY A 140 -13.53 18.14 -15.26
N ALA A 141 -14.60 18.87 -14.94
CA ALA A 141 -15.13 18.94 -13.58
C ALA A 141 -15.58 17.54 -13.10
N VAL A 142 -16.30 16.80 -13.94
CA VAL A 142 -16.79 15.46 -13.63
C VAL A 142 -15.65 14.46 -13.42
N VAL A 143 -14.68 14.41 -14.35
CA VAL A 143 -13.53 13.51 -14.23
C VAL A 143 -12.73 13.83 -12.97
N THR A 144 -12.47 15.11 -12.71
CA THR A 144 -11.74 15.54 -11.51
C THR A 144 -12.50 15.20 -10.23
N PHE A 145 -13.81 15.44 -10.21
CA PHE A 145 -14.66 15.12 -9.07
C PHE A 145 -14.61 13.64 -8.73
N VAL A 146 -14.75 12.78 -9.74
CA VAL A 146 -14.76 11.34 -9.52
C VAL A 146 -13.39 10.83 -9.09
N LEU A 147 -12.31 11.30 -9.72
CA LEU A 147 -10.95 10.93 -9.33
C LEU A 147 -10.62 11.40 -7.90
N ALA A 148 -11.07 12.58 -7.50
CA ALA A 148 -10.90 13.10 -6.14
C ALA A 148 -11.78 12.36 -5.12
N LEU A 149 -13.05 12.06 -5.47
CA LEU A 149 -14.00 11.35 -4.60
C LEU A 149 -13.52 9.92 -4.27
N ASN A 150 -12.90 9.26 -5.25
CA ASN A 150 -12.44 7.90 -5.11
C ASN A 150 -10.98 7.79 -4.63
N ASN A 151 -10.25 8.91 -4.55
CA ASN A 151 -8.85 8.89 -4.12
C ASN A 151 -8.76 8.47 -2.66
N PHE A 152 -8.04 7.37 -2.42
CA PHE A 152 -7.79 6.86 -1.07
C PHE A 152 -6.39 7.25 -0.57
N ALA A 153 -5.39 7.32 -1.45
CA ALA A 153 -3.99 7.44 -1.04
C ALA A 153 -3.66 8.76 -0.34
N VAL A 154 -4.02 9.90 -0.93
CA VAL A 154 -3.68 11.23 -0.36
C VAL A 154 -4.40 11.45 0.98
N PRO A 155 -5.72 11.21 1.10
CA PRO A 155 -6.41 11.31 2.38
C PRO A 155 -5.86 10.40 3.47
N ALA A 156 -5.52 9.14 3.13
CA ALA A 156 -4.97 8.19 4.10
C ALA A 156 -3.61 8.64 4.64
N ILE A 157 -2.75 9.21 3.79
CA ILE A 157 -1.43 9.74 4.18
C ILE A 157 -1.59 10.95 5.11
N LEU A 158 -2.49 11.88 4.76
CA LEU A 158 -2.75 13.07 5.57
C LEU A 158 -3.68 12.81 6.76
N GLN A 159 -4.01 11.54 7.02
CA GLN A 159 -4.88 11.08 8.12
C GLN A 159 -6.27 11.73 8.10
N THR A 160 -6.73 12.17 6.93
CA THR A 160 -8.05 12.78 6.77
C THR A 160 -9.09 11.71 6.51
N LYS A 161 -10.06 11.58 7.42
CA LYS A 161 -11.07 10.52 7.31
C LYS A 161 -12.05 10.80 6.16
N VAL A 162 -11.96 9.99 5.11
CA VAL A 162 -12.92 9.97 3.99
C VAL A 162 -13.63 8.61 3.90
N LEU A 163 -14.71 8.54 3.12
CA LEU A 163 -15.52 7.34 2.96
C LEU A 163 -14.77 6.18 2.29
N PRO A 164 -13.92 6.40 1.25
CA PRO A 164 -13.04 5.35 0.72
C PRO A 164 -12.19 4.67 1.80
N ASP A 165 -11.68 5.44 2.78
CA ASP A 165 -10.88 4.89 3.88
C ASP A 165 -11.70 3.96 4.76
N GLU A 166 -12.93 4.33 5.12
CA GLU A 166 -13.80 3.50 5.95
C GLU A 166 -14.08 2.15 5.28
N MET A 167 -14.33 2.15 3.96
CA MET A 167 -14.54 0.92 3.21
C MET A 167 -13.31 0.03 3.22
N TRP A 168 -12.13 0.60 2.97
CA TRP A 168 -10.86 -0.13 3.04
C TRP A 168 -10.60 -0.65 4.45
N ILE A 169 -10.76 0.17 5.50
CA ILE A 169 -10.58 -0.23 6.89
C ILE A 169 -11.55 -1.34 7.25
N ARG A 170 -12.84 -1.23 6.94
CA ARG A 170 -13.85 -2.25 7.26
C ARG A 170 -13.49 -3.60 6.64
N PHE A 171 -13.12 -3.62 5.37
CA PHE A 171 -12.70 -4.86 4.72
C PHE A 171 -11.34 -5.36 5.25
N ASN A 172 -10.34 -4.49 5.32
CA ASN A 172 -8.99 -4.88 5.72
C ASN A 172 -8.86 -5.18 7.22
N THR A 173 -9.78 -4.76 8.08
CA THR A 173 -9.76 -5.09 9.52
C THR A 173 -10.78 -6.15 9.91
N ALA A 174 -11.97 -6.16 9.32
CA ALA A 174 -13.04 -7.07 9.69
C ALA A 174 -13.44 -8.07 8.59
N PHE A 175 -12.87 -7.98 7.38
CA PHE A 175 -13.24 -8.77 6.19
C PHE A 175 -14.75 -8.73 5.87
N ASP A 176 -15.44 -7.67 6.28
CA ASP A 176 -16.86 -7.47 6.03
C ASP A 176 -17.09 -7.03 4.57
N THR A 177 -17.16 -8.00 3.67
CA THR A 177 -17.39 -7.80 2.23
C THR A 177 -18.70 -7.05 1.96
N LEU A 178 -19.78 -7.47 2.61
CA LEU A 178 -21.13 -6.95 2.35
C LEU A 178 -21.29 -5.55 2.92
N GLY A 179 -20.75 -5.27 4.11
CA GLY A 179 -20.73 -3.93 4.69
C GLY A 179 -19.81 -2.98 3.95
N ALA A 180 -18.65 -3.43 3.47
CA ALA A 180 -17.77 -2.61 2.62
C ALA A 180 -18.45 -2.26 1.28
N LEU A 181 -19.10 -3.22 0.61
CA LEU A 181 -19.88 -2.96 -0.62
C LEU A 181 -21.04 -1.99 -0.38
N LYS A 182 -21.79 -2.15 0.72
CA LYS A 182 -22.86 -1.21 1.10
C LYS A 182 -22.33 0.20 1.37
N ALA A 183 -21.18 0.32 2.04
CA ALA A 183 -20.53 1.59 2.29
C ALA A 183 -20.02 2.25 0.99
N GLY A 184 -19.60 1.44 0.01
CA GLY A 184 -19.15 1.91 -1.30
C GLY A 184 -20.26 2.29 -2.28
N LEU A 185 -21.54 1.99 -1.98
CA LEU A 185 -22.65 2.25 -2.90
C LEU A 185 -22.76 3.73 -3.35
N PRO A 186 -22.60 4.75 -2.47
CA PRO A 186 -22.59 6.14 -2.91
C PRO A 186 -21.45 6.48 -3.88
N LEU A 187 -20.29 5.82 -3.71
CA LEU A 187 -19.12 5.96 -4.57
C LEU A 187 -19.31 5.30 -5.95
N VAL A 188 -20.29 4.40 -6.08
CA VAL A 188 -20.69 3.77 -7.36
C VAL A 188 -21.75 4.60 -8.07
N ILE A 189 -22.77 5.06 -7.33
CA ILE A 189 -23.93 5.77 -7.89
C ILE A 189 -23.51 7.07 -8.58
N ALA A 190 -22.65 7.87 -7.95
CA ALA A 190 -22.22 9.15 -8.53
C ALA A 190 -21.52 8.97 -9.89
N PRO A 191 -20.49 8.11 -10.03
CA PRO A 191 -19.95 7.71 -11.33
C PRO A 191 -20.97 7.18 -12.33
N MET A 192 -21.89 6.32 -11.92
CA MET A 192 -22.89 5.74 -12.82
C MET A 192 -23.83 6.79 -13.41
N LEU A 193 -24.34 7.70 -12.58
CA LEU A 193 -25.16 8.82 -13.04
C LEU A 193 -24.39 9.71 -14.02
N LEU A 194 -23.10 9.93 -13.76
CA LEU A 194 -22.24 10.75 -14.61
C LEU A 194 -21.92 10.08 -15.95
N VAL A 195 -21.58 8.79 -15.97
CA VAL A 195 -21.43 8.02 -17.22
C VAL A 195 -22.72 8.04 -18.02
N ALA A 196 -23.88 7.89 -17.39
CA ALA A 196 -25.18 7.99 -18.06
C ALA A 196 -25.40 9.39 -18.67
N LEU A 197 -25.11 10.46 -17.93
CA LEU A 197 -25.25 11.85 -18.36
C LEU A 197 -24.31 12.24 -19.51
N PHE A 198 -23.08 11.72 -19.53
CA PHE A 198 -22.01 12.17 -20.43
C PHE A 198 -21.64 11.16 -21.54
N SER A 199 -22.17 9.94 -21.53
CA SER A 199 -21.97 8.92 -22.57
C SER A 199 -22.32 9.35 -24.00
N ARG A 200 -23.04 10.46 -24.16
CA ARG A 200 -23.45 11.02 -25.46
C ARG A 200 -22.49 12.05 -26.04
N ARG A 201 -21.42 12.43 -25.33
CA ARG A 201 -20.49 13.48 -25.77
C ARG A 201 -19.14 12.87 -26.15
N GLU A 202 -18.70 13.14 -27.37
CA GLU A 202 -17.39 12.70 -27.84
C GLU A 202 -16.29 13.52 -27.18
N ILE A 203 -15.29 12.84 -26.62
CA ILE A 203 -14.10 13.48 -26.04
C ILE A 203 -13.12 13.73 -27.18
N ALA A 204 -12.96 14.98 -27.60
CA ALA A 204 -11.94 15.35 -28.56
C ALA A 204 -10.56 15.36 -27.87
N TRP A 205 -9.59 14.60 -28.39
CA TRP A 205 -8.21 14.69 -27.93
C TRP A 205 -7.54 15.96 -28.49
N PRO A 206 -6.69 16.66 -27.73
CA PRO A 206 -6.05 17.88 -28.22
C PRO A 206 -5.02 17.56 -29.30
N ARG A 207 -5.30 17.86 -30.58
CA ARG A 207 -4.23 17.99 -31.60
C ARG A 207 -3.48 19.32 -31.39
N LEU A 208 -2.18 19.27 -31.64
CA LEU A 208 -1.19 20.32 -31.35
C LEU A 208 -1.31 21.58 -32.23
N GLN A 209 -2.21 21.57 -33.21
CA GLN A 209 -2.54 22.73 -34.06
C GLN A 209 -3.98 23.17 -33.79
N GLY A 210 -4.15 24.47 -33.59
CA GLY A 210 -5.45 25.14 -33.52
C GLY A 210 -5.64 26.03 -34.75
N SER A 211 -6.89 26.34 -35.05
CA SER A 211 -7.33 27.28 -36.10
C SER A 211 -6.96 28.74 -35.81
N VAL A 212 -6.72 29.09 -34.54
CA VAL A 212 -6.41 30.48 -34.14
C VAL A 212 -4.92 30.68 -33.85
N PRO A 213 -4.26 31.63 -34.52
CA PRO A 213 -2.92 32.08 -34.17
C PRO A 213 -2.82 32.68 -32.75
N ALA A 214 -1.81 32.27 -31.98
CA ALA A 214 -1.58 32.73 -30.61
C ALA A 214 -1.47 34.27 -30.47
N ARG A 215 -1.00 34.95 -31.53
CA ARG A 215 -0.89 36.42 -31.58
C ARG A 215 -2.27 37.10 -31.55
N ILE A 216 -3.23 36.58 -32.31
CA ILE A 216 -4.60 37.11 -32.36
C ILE A 216 -5.29 36.89 -31.01
N PHE A 217 -5.17 35.67 -30.47
CA PHE A 217 -5.71 35.34 -29.16
C PHE A 217 -5.15 36.25 -28.05
N ARG A 218 -3.82 36.47 -28.05
CA ARG A 218 -3.14 37.35 -27.09
C ARG A 218 -3.59 38.80 -27.20
N ARG A 219 -3.81 39.30 -28.42
CA ARG A 219 -4.29 40.65 -28.68
C ARG A 219 -5.69 40.87 -28.10
N GLN A 220 -6.61 39.92 -28.32
CA GLN A 220 -7.98 40.03 -27.82
C GLN A 220 -8.12 39.77 -26.31
N LEU A 221 -7.32 38.86 -25.74
CA LEU A 221 -7.33 38.64 -24.29
C LEU A 221 -6.76 39.85 -23.52
N GLY A 222 -5.84 40.59 -24.13
CA GLY A 222 -5.17 41.73 -23.53
C GLY A 222 -3.91 41.35 -22.75
N SER A 223 -2.95 42.27 -22.70
CA SER A 223 -1.63 42.04 -22.08
C SER A 223 -1.72 41.79 -20.58
N ALA A 224 -2.58 42.52 -19.86
CA ALA A 224 -2.76 42.35 -18.41
C ALA A 224 -3.23 40.93 -18.06
N TRP A 225 -4.27 40.42 -18.72
CA TRP A 225 -4.75 39.05 -18.55
C TRP A 225 -3.71 38.00 -18.95
N GLY A 226 -2.99 38.23 -20.06
CA GLY A 226 -1.91 37.35 -20.49
C GLY A 226 -0.81 37.21 -19.43
N TRP A 227 -0.39 38.32 -18.81
CA TRP A 227 0.63 38.34 -17.76
C TRP A 227 0.14 37.75 -16.44
N THR A 228 -1.08 38.06 -16.00
CA THR A 228 -1.62 37.52 -14.74
C THR A 228 -1.85 36.02 -14.84
N CYS A 229 -2.49 35.54 -15.90
CA CYS A 229 -2.65 34.10 -16.13
C CYS A 229 -1.29 33.41 -16.28
N GLY A 230 -0.30 34.06 -16.90
CA GLY A 230 1.06 33.55 -17.00
C GLY A 230 1.77 33.42 -15.66
N ALA A 231 1.73 34.46 -14.83
CA ALA A 231 2.33 34.44 -13.50
C ALA A 231 1.69 33.36 -12.60
N LEU A 232 0.36 33.27 -12.60
CA LEU A 232 -0.38 32.25 -11.84
C LEU A 232 -0.07 30.83 -12.33
N SER A 233 0.02 30.62 -13.65
CA SER A 233 0.33 29.30 -14.23
C SER A 233 1.77 28.86 -13.96
N LEU A 234 2.73 29.80 -14.01
CA LEU A 234 4.11 29.54 -13.64
C LEU A 234 4.24 29.22 -12.14
N GLY A 235 3.59 30.01 -11.28
CA GLY A 235 3.52 29.74 -9.84
C GLY A 235 2.91 28.37 -9.55
N LEU A 236 1.80 28.02 -10.22
CA LEU A 236 1.17 26.71 -10.11
C LEU A 236 2.12 25.57 -10.51
N CYS A 237 2.91 25.73 -11.57
CA CYS A 237 3.91 24.73 -11.95
C CYS A 237 5.07 24.62 -10.96
N VAL A 238 5.53 25.74 -10.39
CA VAL A 238 6.52 25.70 -9.31
C VAL A 238 5.96 24.93 -8.12
N VAL A 239 4.73 25.20 -7.72
CA VAL A 239 4.09 24.61 -6.54
C VAL A 239 3.69 23.13 -6.74
N SER A 240 3.26 22.75 -7.95
CA SER A 240 2.83 21.38 -8.28
C SER A 240 3.98 20.46 -8.72
N VAL A 241 5.02 21.00 -9.36
CA VAL A 241 6.13 20.19 -9.94
C VAL A 241 7.49 20.62 -9.41
N GLY A 242 7.78 21.92 -9.46
CA GLY A 242 9.09 22.45 -9.10
C GLY A 242 9.49 22.12 -7.66
N LEU A 243 8.60 22.39 -6.70
CA LEU A 243 8.83 22.14 -5.28
C LEU A 243 9.00 20.64 -4.98
N PRO A 244 8.07 19.73 -5.38
CA PRO A 244 8.28 18.29 -5.14
C PRO A 244 9.57 17.73 -5.73
N LEU A 245 9.97 18.18 -6.93
CA LEU A 245 11.21 17.73 -7.56
C LEU A 245 12.46 18.36 -6.93
N ALA A 246 12.38 19.60 -6.46
CA ALA A 246 13.49 20.25 -5.76
C ALA A 246 13.70 19.64 -4.37
N ASP A 247 12.63 19.40 -3.63
CA ASP A 247 12.65 18.81 -2.29
C ASP A 247 13.38 17.46 -2.29
N ILE A 248 12.99 16.56 -3.19
CA ILE A 248 13.63 15.25 -3.32
C ILE A 248 15.09 15.32 -3.83
N ALA A 249 15.40 16.28 -4.70
CA ALA A 249 16.74 16.44 -5.25
C ALA A 249 17.73 17.02 -4.23
N LEU A 250 17.26 17.92 -3.36
CA LEU A 250 18.07 18.62 -2.36
C LEU A 250 18.19 17.85 -1.03
N ALA A 251 17.38 16.80 -0.82
CA ALA A 251 17.42 15.99 0.38
C ALA A 251 18.67 15.09 0.41
N ASN A 252 19.73 15.52 1.11
CA ASN A 252 20.98 14.74 1.26
C ASN A 252 20.72 13.31 1.77
N ARG A 253 19.82 13.15 2.74
CA ARG A 253 19.48 11.83 3.31
C ARG A 253 18.81 10.91 2.29
N THR A 254 18.10 11.45 1.29
CA THR A 254 17.49 10.64 0.22
C THR A 254 18.56 9.97 -0.63
N TRP A 255 19.65 10.66 -0.95
CA TRP A 255 20.75 10.11 -1.75
C TRP A 255 21.59 9.09 -0.99
N THR A 256 21.80 9.29 0.33
CA THR A 256 22.52 8.32 1.16
C THR A 256 21.73 7.03 1.33
N GLU A 257 20.41 7.12 1.47
CA GLU A 257 19.53 5.96 1.61
C GLU A 257 19.19 5.29 0.28
N LEU A 258 19.41 5.95 -0.86
CA LEU A 258 19.01 5.46 -2.18
C LEU A 258 19.55 4.06 -2.51
N PRO A 259 20.85 3.73 -2.33
CA PRO A 259 21.37 2.39 -2.59
C PRO A 259 20.73 1.33 -1.69
N GLY A 260 20.55 1.63 -0.39
CA GLY A 260 19.92 0.73 0.57
C GLY A 260 18.43 0.50 0.26
N ALA A 261 17.71 1.58 -0.07
CA ALA A 261 16.31 1.55 -0.46
C ALA A 261 16.09 0.76 -1.76
N LEU A 262 16.91 0.99 -2.80
CA LEU A 262 16.87 0.25 -4.06
C LEU A 262 17.21 -1.22 -3.86
N ALA A 263 18.24 -1.53 -3.07
CA ALA A 263 18.59 -2.90 -2.75
C ALA A 263 17.43 -3.59 -2.05
N ALA A 264 16.86 -2.99 -1.01
CA ALA A 264 15.68 -3.53 -0.30
C ALA A 264 14.44 -3.65 -1.21
N GLY A 265 14.26 -2.74 -2.18
CA GLY A 265 13.10 -2.67 -3.05
C GLY A 265 13.26 -3.31 -4.44
N GLN A 266 14.37 -3.98 -4.74
CA GLN A 266 14.67 -4.46 -6.10
C GLN A 266 13.57 -5.35 -6.69
N GLY A 267 13.00 -6.26 -5.90
CA GLY A 267 11.86 -7.08 -6.32
C GLY A 267 10.62 -6.25 -6.65
N ALA A 268 10.35 -5.20 -5.89
CA ALA A 268 9.22 -4.30 -6.10
C ALA A 268 9.40 -3.41 -7.33
N VAL A 269 10.63 -2.95 -7.61
CA VAL A 269 10.97 -2.18 -8.83
C VAL A 269 10.68 -3.02 -10.08
N TRP A 270 11.16 -4.26 -10.11
CA TRP A 270 10.99 -5.15 -11.26
C TRP A 270 9.53 -5.54 -11.45
N THR A 271 8.85 -5.90 -10.35
CA THR A 271 7.43 -6.22 -10.35
C THR A 271 6.58 -5.07 -10.88
N SER A 272 6.84 -3.84 -10.42
CA SER A 272 6.17 -2.62 -10.91
C SER A 272 6.36 -2.42 -12.41
N PHE A 273 7.60 -2.54 -12.91
CA PHE A 273 7.89 -2.36 -14.33
C PHE A 273 7.14 -3.39 -15.20
N TRP A 274 7.26 -4.69 -14.88
CA TRP A 274 6.64 -5.73 -15.69
C TRP A 274 5.12 -5.70 -15.63
N LEU A 275 4.52 -5.49 -14.47
CA LEU A 275 3.07 -5.41 -14.33
C LEU A 275 2.49 -4.25 -15.14
N ALA A 276 3.13 -3.08 -15.07
CA ALA A 276 2.70 -1.91 -15.83
C ALA A 276 2.88 -2.14 -17.34
N ALA A 277 4.03 -2.65 -17.77
CA ALA A 277 4.34 -2.90 -19.18
C ALA A 277 3.44 -4.00 -19.79
N LEU A 278 3.25 -5.10 -19.08
CA LEU A 278 2.42 -6.23 -19.50
C LEU A 278 0.96 -5.78 -19.63
N THR A 279 0.40 -5.12 -18.61
CA THR A 279 -0.99 -4.65 -18.65
C THR A 279 -1.21 -3.64 -19.76
N ALA A 280 -0.32 -2.66 -19.93
CA ALA A 280 -0.41 -1.70 -21.02
C ALA A 280 -0.40 -2.39 -22.39
N THR A 281 0.45 -3.40 -22.57
CA THR A 281 0.53 -4.18 -23.81
C THR A 281 -0.75 -4.98 -24.06
N VAL A 282 -1.29 -5.64 -23.03
CA VAL A 282 -2.56 -6.40 -23.11
C VAL A 282 -3.72 -5.50 -23.48
N ILE A 283 -3.85 -4.34 -22.82
CA ILE A 283 -4.92 -3.37 -23.09
C ILE A 283 -4.84 -2.84 -24.52
N ILE A 284 -3.65 -2.45 -24.99
CA ILE A 284 -3.48 -1.93 -26.36
C ILE A 284 -3.73 -3.03 -27.41
N SER A 285 -3.29 -4.25 -27.14
CA SER A 285 -3.54 -5.40 -28.03
C SER A 285 -5.04 -5.71 -28.13
N LEU A 286 -5.74 -5.72 -27.00
CA LEU A 286 -7.20 -5.88 -26.95
C LEU A 286 -7.91 -4.72 -27.65
N ALA A 287 -7.42 -3.49 -27.48
CA ALA A 287 -7.99 -2.31 -28.10
C ALA A 287 -7.83 -2.33 -29.62
N LEU A 288 -6.68 -2.75 -30.13
CA LEU A 288 -6.46 -2.93 -31.56
C LEU A 288 -7.30 -4.08 -32.13
N ALA A 289 -7.36 -5.23 -31.45
CA ALA A 289 -8.12 -6.40 -31.90
C ALA A 289 -9.63 -6.11 -31.98
N THR A 290 -10.20 -5.48 -30.96
CA THR A 290 -11.61 -5.08 -30.95
C THR A 290 -11.94 -3.97 -31.94
N SER A 291 -10.97 -3.13 -32.30
CA SER A 291 -11.17 -2.04 -33.26
C SER A 291 -10.86 -2.42 -34.70
N ALA A 292 -10.15 -3.53 -34.95
CA ALA A 292 -9.91 -4.07 -36.29
C ALA A 292 -11.21 -4.54 -36.97
N GLY A 293 -12.19 -5.02 -36.20
CA GLY A 293 -13.54 -5.33 -36.70
C GLY A 293 -14.35 -4.11 -37.17
N PHE A 294 -13.87 -2.88 -36.89
CA PHE A 294 -14.49 -1.64 -37.35
C PHE A 294 -14.34 -1.44 -38.87
N PHE A 295 -13.24 -1.90 -39.47
CA PHE A 295 -13.03 -1.78 -40.92
C PHE A 295 -13.99 -2.67 -41.71
N GLN A 296 -14.38 -3.83 -41.18
CA GLN A 296 -15.31 -4.75 -41.83
C GLN A 296 -16.77 -4.27 -41.79
N ARG A 297 -17.08 -3.30 -40.90
CA ARG A 297 -18.44 -2.77 -40.69
C ARG A 297 -18.68 -1.45 -41.43
N ARG A 298 -17.62 -0.66 -41.68
CA ARG A 298 -17.70 0.58 -42.46
C ARG A 298 -18.11 0.34 -43.91
N ASP A 299 -17.62 -0.75 -44.52
CA ASP A 299 -18.03 -1.19 -45.86
C ASP A 299 -19.54 -1.54 -45.95
N ALA A 300 -20.17 -1.92 -44.83
CA ALA A 300 -21.62 -2.21 -44.77
C ALA A 300 -22.46 -0.98 -44.41
N GLU A 301 -21.94 -0.06 -43.59
CA GLU A 301 -22.64 1.17 -43.22
C GLU A 301 -22.64 2.22 -44.35
N ASP A 302 -21.55 2.36 -45.14
CA ASP A 302 -21.52 3.28 -46.30
C ASP A 302 -22.48 2.81 -47.42
N ALA A 303 -22.64 1.48 -47.59
CA ALA A 303 -23.61 0.88 -48.51
C ALA A 303 -25.07 1.11 -48.06
N GLU A 304 -25.31 1.24 -46.75
CA GLU A 304 -26.64 1.42 -46.19
C GLU A 304 -27.01 2.89 -45.93
N GLU A 305 -26.04 3.78 -45.72
CA GLU A 305 -26.21 5.23 -45.62
C GLU A 305 -26.67 5.84 -46.95
N THR A 306 -26.22 5.27 -48.08
CA THR A 306 -26.72 5.60 -49.41
C THR A 306 -28.21 5.22 -49.57
N ARG A 307 -28.68 4.17 -48.86
CA ARG A 307 -30.10 3.74 -48.81
C ARG A 307 -30.96 4.55 -47.84
N ARG A 308 -30.35 5.17 -46.82
CA ARG A 308 -31.03 5.85 -45.72
C ARG A 308 -31.30 7.34 -45.94
N ARG A 309 -30.86 7.92 -47.07
CA ARG A 309 -31.18 9.32 -47.47
C ARG A 309 -32.67 9.63 -47.67
N PHE A 310 -33.57 8.63 -47.56
CA PHE A 310 -35.00 8.78 -47.89
C PHE A 310 -35.99 8.69 -46.72
N LEU A 311 -35.59 8.65 -45.43
CA LEU A 311 -36.57 8.65 -44.32
C LEU A 311 -36.14 9.52 -43.12
N PRO A 312 -36.96 10.49 -42.67
CA PRO A 312 -36.68 11.25 -41.46
C PRO A 312 -37.27 10.57 -40.22
N LEU A 313 -36.63 10.81 -39.07
CA LEU A 313 -37.01 10.45 -37.70
C LEU A 313 -36.79 8.99 -37.27
N ARG A 314 -35.73 8.79 -36.45
CA ARG A 314 -35.86 8.05 -35.18
C ARG A 314 -34.68 8.29 -34.23
N LEU A 315 -35.03 8.48 -32.95
CA LEU A 315 -34.17 8.34 -31.78
C LEU A 315 -33.63 6.90 -31.72
N SER A 316 -32.40 6.66 -32.15
CA SER A 316 -31.70 5.40 -31.92
C SER A 316 -30.37 5.68 -31.24
N ALA A 317 -30.34 5.54 -29.91
CA ALA A 317 -29.08 5.37 -29.20
C ALA A 317 -28.52 4.01 -29.64
N SER A 318 -27.51 4.02 -30.52
CA SER A 318 -26.92 2.79 -31.02
C SER A 318 -26.41 1.94 -29.84
N SER A 319 -26.75 0.65 -29.81
CA SER A 319 -26.33 -0.29 -28.75
C SER A 319 -24.80 -0.38 -28.55
N ALA A 320 -24.01 0.18 -29.48
CA ALA A 320 -22.57 0.29 -29.42
C ALA A 320 -22.06 1.43 -28.51
N SER A 321 -22.77 2.56 -28.46
CA SER A 321 -22.43 3.72 -27.60
C SER A 321 -22.65 3.40 -26.12
N LEU A 322 -23.75 2.72 -25.81
CA LEU A 322 -24.10 2.28 -24.46
C LEU A 322 -23.12 1.20 -23.95
N ARG A 323 -22.70 0.28 -24.82
CA ARG A 323 -21.64 -0.71 -24.52
C ARG A 323 -20.30 -0.07 -24.22
N LEU A 324 -19.95 1.04 -24.90
CA LEU A 324 -18.69 1.74 -24.63
C LEU A 324 -18.71 2.52 -23.30
N GLY A 325 -19.85 3.12 -22.95
CA GLY A 325 -20.04 3.80 -21.67
C GLY A 325 -19.85 2.86 -20.47
N LEU A 326 -20.35 1.62 -20.56
CA LEU A 326 -20.19 0.62 -19.50
C LEU A 326 -18.73 0.23 -19.23
N VAL A 327 -17.85 0.30 -20.24
CA VAL A 327 -16.43 -0.02 -20.08
C VAL A 327 -15.70 1.04 -19.24
N TRP A 328 -16.21 2.27 -19.17
CA TRP A 328 -15.65 3.34 -18.32
C TRP A 328 -16.01 3.19 -16.85
N LEU A 329 -17.01 2.37 -16.51
CA LEU A 329 -17.50 2.23 -15.14
C LEU A 329 -16.39 1.78 -14.18
N PRO A 330 -15.59 0.73 -14.46
CA PRO A 330 -14.53 0.30 -13.55
C PRO A 330 -13.41 1.34 -13.34
N PHE A 331 -13.13 2.18 -14.34
CA PHE A 331 -12.15 3.27 -14.20
C PHE A 331 -12.58 4.30 -13.15
N PHE A 332 -13.89 4.55 -13.08
CA PHE A 332 -14.51 5.49 -12.17
C PHE A 332 -14.95 4.86 -10.84
N LEU A 333 -14.64 3.59 -10.59
CA LEU A 333 -14.87 2.97 -9.28
C LEU A 333 -13.59 3.05 -8.43
N PRO A 334 -13.72 3.17 -7.09
CA PRO A 334 -12.61 2.94 -6.18
C PRO A 334 -11.93 1.59 -6.46
N GLY A 335 -10.61 1.59 -6.62
CA GLY A 335 -9.85 0.36 -6.90
C GLY A 335 -10.02 -0.72 -5.83
N VAL A 336 -10.29 -0.29 -4.59
CA VAL A 336 -10.56 -1.15 -3.45
C VAL A 336 -11.83 -2.00 -3.66
N LEU A 337 -12.89 -1.45 -4.27
CA LEU A 337 -14.12 -2.21 -4.57
C LEU A 337 -13.85 -3.33 -5.58
N LEU A 338 -13.05 -3.02 -6.60
CA LEU A 338 -12.59 -4.02 -7.56
C LEU A 338 -11.79 -5.12 -6.85
N GLY A 339 -10.88 -4.75 -5.94
CA GLY A 339 -10.13 -5.69 -5.12
C GLY A 339 -11.02 -6.61 -4.28
N ILE A 340 -12.02 -6.06 -3.59
CA ILE A 340 -13.00 -6.84 -2.80
C ILE A 340 -13.76 -7.83 -3.70
N ALA A 341 -14.23 -7.36 -4.86
CA ALA A 341 -14.95 -8.22 -5.81
C ALA A 341 -14.05 -9.36 -6.32
N LEU A 342 -12.82 -9.06 -6.70
CA LEU A 342 -11.86 -10.08 -7.15
C LEU A 342 -11.53 -11.09 -6.04
N ILE A 343 -11.37 -10.65 -4.79
CA ILE A 343 -11.19 -11.56 -3.65
C ILE A 343 -12.42 -12.45 -3.48
N PHE A 344 -13.62 -11.88 -3.50
CA PHE A 344 -14.86 -12.65 -3.36
C PHE A 344 -15.01 -13.74 -4.43
N VAL A 345 -14.64 -13.44 -5.68
CA VAL A 345 -14.72 -14.38 -6.81
C VAL A 345 -13.59 -15.41 -6.80
N PHE A 346 -12.34 -14.97 -6.64
CA PHE A 346 -11.16 -15.82 -6.90
C PHE A 346 -10.54 -16.44 -5.64
N ASN A 347 -10.83 -15.95 -4.43
CA ASN A 347 -10.38 -16.58 -3.18
C ASN A 347 -11.26 -17.80 -2.83
N ARG A 348 -11.29 -18.79 -3.72
CA ARG A 348 -12.06 -20.04 -3.60
C ARG A 348 -11.16 -21.22 -4.01
N PRO A 349 -11.37 -22.44 -3.50
CA PRO A 349 -10.52 -23.60 -3.80
C PRO A 349 -10.19 -23.82 -5.30
N PRO A 350 -11.14 -23.74 -6.27
CA PRO A 350 -10.81 -23.97 -7.68
C PRO A 350 -9.96 -22.87 -8.31
N PHE A 351 -9.99 -21.65 -7.76
CA PHE A 351 -9.33 -20.47 -8.34
C PHE A 351 -8.10 -20.02 -7.53
N LEU A 352 -7.78 -20.71 -6.44
CA LEU A 352 -6.73 -20.31 -5.51
C LEU A 352 -5.35 -20.19 -6.17
N GLY A 353 -5.05 -21.04 -7.16
CA GLY A 353 -3.80 -20.95 -7.93
C GLY A 353 -3.72 -19.66 -8.75
N PHE A 354 -4.81 -19.27 -9.41
CA PHE A 354 -4.87 -18.00 -10.15
C PHE A 354 -4.84 -16.79 -9.20
N TYR A 355 -5.58 -16.85 -8.10
CA TYR A 355 -5.63 -15.79 -7.09
C TYR A 355 -4.26 -15.52 -6.45
N ARG A 356 -3.41 -16.54 -6.29
CA ARG A 356 -2.04 -16.40 -5.79
C ARG A 356 -1.02 -15.99 -6.85
N SER A 357 -1.42 -15.92 -8.12
CA SER A 357 -0.53 -15.59 -9.24
C SER A 357 -0.52 -14.10 -9.55
N VAL A 358 0.46 -13.64 -10.33
CA VAL A 358 0.49 -12.27 -10.89
C VAL A 358 -0.72 -11.99 -11.81
N GLY A 359 -1.38 -13.03 -12.31
CA GLY A 359 -2.54 -12.92 -13.20
C GLY A 359 -3.72 -12.16 -12.59
N ILE A 360 -3.95 -12.25 -11.28
CA ILE A 360 -5.05 -11.51 -10.63
C ILE A 360 -4.81 -9.99 -10.64
N VAL A 361 -3.53 -9.58 -10.56
CA VAL A 361 -3.11 -8.17 -10.60
C VAL A 361 -3.30 -7.61 -12.02
N VAL A 362 -2.81 -8.35 -13.02
CA VAL A 362 -2.99 -7.98 -14.43
C VAL A 362 -4.48 -7.88 -14.75
N LEU A 363 -5.31 -8.81 -14.26
CA LEU A 363 -6.76 -8.75 -14.45
C LEU A 363 -7.37 -7.50 -13.81
N ALA A 364 -6.97 -7.14 -12.58
CA ALA A 364 -7.43 -5.92 -11.91
C ALA A 364 -7.10 -4.67 -12.73
N PHE A 365 -5.85 -4.52 -13.16
CA PHE A 365 -5.40 -3.38 -13.96
C PHE A 365 -6.05 -3.33 -15.35
N VAL A 366 -6.23 -4.49 -16.00
CA VAL A 366 -6.95 -4.58 -17.28
C VAL A 366 -8.39 -4.09 -17.10
N ILE A 367 -9.13 -4.63 -16.12
CA ILE A 367 -10.51 -4.21 -15.86
C ILE A 367 -10.58 -2.71 -15.60
N ARG A 368 -9.64 -2.16 -14.82
CA ARG A 368 -9.64 -0.75 -14.43
C ARG A 368 -9.31 0.20 -15.57
N TYR A 369 -8.36 -0.13 -16.45
CA TYR A 369 -7.79 0.82 -17.42
C TYR A 369 -8.12 0.52 -18.89
N VAL A 370 -8.83 -0.57 -19.19
CA VAL A 370 -9.18 -0.95 -20.58
C VAL A 370 -9.95 0.15 -21.33
N ALA A 371 -10.76 0.94 -20.63
CA ALA A 371 -11.53 2.05 -21.22
C ALA A 371 -10.63 3.09 -21.91
N LEU A 372 -9.50 3.43 -21.28
CA LEU A 372 -8.54 4.40 -21.81
C LEU A 372 -7.89 3.88 -23.09
N GLY A 373 -7.45 2.62 -23.09
CA GLY A 373 -6.85 1.99 -24.26
C GLY A 373 -7.80 1.87 -25.44
N LEU A 374 -9.04 1.41 -25.19
CA LEU A 374 -10.08 1.31 -26.22
C LEU A 374 -10.44 2.66 -26.83
N THR A 375 -10.61 3.68 -25.99
CA THR A 375 -10.96 5.03 -26.45
C THR A 375 -9.80 5.64 -27.25
N GLY A 376 -8.56 5.50 -26.76
CA GLY A 376 -7.37 5.97 -27.46
C GLY A 376 -7.17 5.29 -28.83
N ALA A 377 -7.33 3.97 -28.91
CA ALA A 377 -7.22 3.23 -30.17
C ALA A 377 -8.29 3.64 -31.18
N ARG A 378 -9.55 3.82 -30.75
CA ARG A 378 -10.64 4.28 -31.62
C ARG A 378 -10.41 5.69 -32.13
N HIS A 379 -9.94 6.60 -31.27
CA HIS A 379 -9.60 7.95 -31.68
C HIS A 379 -8.50 7.95 -32.73
N ALA A 380 -7.44 7.15 -32.52
CA ALA A 380 -6.36 6.99 -33.48
C ALA A 380 -6.86 6.48 -34.83
N LEU A 381 -7.70 5.45 -34.84
CA LEU A 381 -8.27 4.89 -36.07
C LEU A 381 -9.20 5.86 -36.81
N ARG A 382 -9.94 6.71 -36.09
CA ARG A 382 -10.77 7.77 -36.70
C ARG A 382 -9.95 8.92 -37.29
N SER A 383 -8.70 9.08 -36.86
CA SER A 383 -7.81 10.14 -37.36
C SER A 383 -7.05 9.76 -38.63
N VAL A 384 -7.23 8.52 -39.12
CA VAL A 384 -6.63 8.04 -40.36
C VAL A 384 -7.22 8.79 -41.55
N ASP A 385 -6.35 9.22 -42.44
CA ASP A 385 -6.71 9.83 -43.73
C ASP A 385 -7.33 8.78 -44.65
N SER A 386 -8.60 9.00 -45.05
CA SER A 386 -9.34 8.12 -45.94
C SER A 386 -8.72 8.05 -47.33
N ASP A 387 -8.15 9.14 -47.81
CA ASP A 387 -7.66 9.25 -49.18
C ASP A 387 -6.44 8.35 -49.38
N LEU A 388 -5.55 8.31 -48.38
CA LEU A 388 -4.41 7.39 -48.36
C LEU A 388 -4.84 5.92 -48.30
N THR A 389 -5.92 5.61 -47.59
CA THR A 389 -6.44 4.24 -47.54
C THR A 389 -7.08 3.82 -48.85
N ASP A 390 -7.75 4.72 -49.54
CA ASP A 390 -8.41 4.45 -50.82
C ASP A 390 -7.40 4.28 -51.95
N VAL A 391 -6.38 5.14 -52.03
CA VAL A 391 -5.27 5.01 -53.00
C VAL A 391 -4.56 3.66 -52.84
N ALA A 392 -4.22 3.27 -51.61
CA ALA A 392 -3.55 1.99 -51.38
C ALA A 392 -4.45 0.78 -51.70
N ARG A 393 -5.78 0.89 -51.52
CA ARG A 393 -6.73 -0.14 -51.95
C ARG A 393 -6.76 -0.26 -53.48
N LEU A 394 -6.76 0.87 -54.18
CA LEU A 394 -6.76 0.93 -55.65
C LEU A 394 -5.46 0.36 -56.25
N GLU A 395 -4.33 0.52 -55.57
CA GLU A 395 -3.05 -0.11 -55.94
C GLU A 395 -2.96 -1.61 -55.61
N GLY A 396 -4.02 -2.21 -55.04
CA GLY A 396 -4.06 -3.64 -54.73
C GLY A 396 -3.27 -4.04 -53.49
N ALA A 397 -3.03 -3.12 -52.55
CA ALA A 397 -2.29 -3.43 -51.33
C ALA A 397 -3.00 -4.50 -50.48
N SER A 398 -2.26 -5.53 -50.07
CA SER A 398 -2.75 -6.55 -49.14
C SER A 398 -3.10 -5.95 -47.78
N ARG A 399 -3.94 -6.64 -46.99
CA ARG A 399 -4.32 -6.20 -45.63
C ARG A 399 -3.11 -5.92 -44.72
N TRP A 400 -2.04 -6.70 -44.88
CA TRP A 400 -0.81 -6.52 -44.10
C TRP A 400 -0.03 -5.29 -44.57
N GLN A 401 0.05 -5.05 -45.89
CA GLN A 401 0.66 -3.83 -46.44
C GLN A 401 -0.13 -2.58 -46.04
N MET A 402 -1.46 -2.65 -46.08
CA MET A 402 -2.36 -1.58 -45.61
C MET A 402 -2.09 -1.23 -44.14
N LEU A 403 -2.08 -2.24 -43.27
CA LEU A 403 -1.79 -2.04 -41.85
C LEU A 403 -0.40 -1.46 -41.63
N ARG A 404 0.63 -2.02 -42.28
CA ARG A 404 2.04 -1.67 -42.04
C ARG A 404 2.43 -0.30 -42.60
N PHE A 405 2.01 0.01 -43.83
CA PHE A 405 2.53 1.16 -44.58
C PHE A 405 1.58 2.36 -44.57
N VAL A 406 0.28 2.15 -44.45
CA VAL A 406 -0.71 3.23 -44.49
C VAL A 406 -1.22 3.55 -43.09
N LEU A 407 -1.74 2.54 -42.38
CA LEU A 407 -2.43 2.76 -41.10
C LEU A 407 -1.44 3.00 -39.95
N TRP A 408 -0.47 2.09 -39.75
CA TRP A 408 0.44 2.12 -38.60
C TRP A 408 1.21 3.43 -38.44
N PRO A 409 1.80 4.03 -39.50
CA PRO A 409 2.51 5.31 -39.35
C PRO A 409 1.62 6.46 -38.87
N GLN A 410 0.32 6.42 -39.20
CA GLN A 410 -0.65 7.45 -38.79
C GLN A 410 -1.13 7.25 -37.35
N ILE A 411 -1.40 6.00 -36.95
CA ILE A 411 -2.01 5.70 -35.64
C ILE A 411 -0.99 5.44 -34.53
N ALA A 412 0.23 4.98 -34.85
CA ALA A 412 1.23 4.57 -33.87
C ALA A 412 1.54 5.64 -32.80
N PRO A 413 1.72 6.93 -33.13
CA PRO A 413 2.01 7.94 -32.10
C PRO A 413 0.89 8.07 -31.06
N GLN A 414 -0.37 7.97 -31.48
CA GLN A 414 -1.52 8.08 -30.58
C GLN A 414 -1.72 6.80 -29.76
N ILE A 415 -1.49 5.63 -30.37
CA ILE A 415 -1.53 4.34 -29.68
C ILE A 415 -0.43 4.25 -28.62
N LEU A 416 0.79 4.65 -28.95
CA LEU A 416 1.91 4.67 -28.00
C LEU A 416 1.66 5.66 -26.86
N ALA A 417 1.08 6.82 -27.13
CA ALA A 417 0.68 7.77 -26.10
C ALA A 417 -0.38 7.17 -25.16
N ALA A 418 -1.41 6.52 -25.71
CA ALA A 418 -2.43 5.83 -24.91
C ALA A 418 -1.82 4.71 -24.05
N GLY A 419 -0.93 3.89 -24.63
CA GLY A 419 -0.23 2.83 -23.92
C GLY A 419 0.66 3.36 -22.79
N TYR A 420 1.35 4.49 -23.03
CA TYR A 420 2.17 5.14 -22.01
C TYR A 420 1.34 5.70 -20.85
N VAL A 421 0.19 6.32 -21.12
CA VAL A 421 -0.72 6.78 -20.05
C VAL A 421 -1.21 5.60 -19.21
N VAL A 422 -1.59 4.49 -19.84
CA VAL A 422 -2.00 3.26 -19.12
C VAL A 422 -0.84 2.69 -18.30
N TYR A 423 0.37 2.65 -18.85
CA TYR A 423 1.58 2.22 -18.15
C TYR A 423 1.80 3.05 -16.87
N LEU A 424 1.75 4.37 -17.00
CA LEU A 424 1.93 5.29 -15.88
C LEU A 424 0.87 5.10 -14.78
N LEU A 425 -0.41 4.97 -15.16
CA LEU A 425 -1.49 4.73 -14.20
C LEU A 425 -1.31 3.39 -13.46
N CYS A 426 -0.91 2.33 -14.15
CA CYS A 426 -0.60 1.04 -13.52
C CYS A 426 0.61 1.12 -12.59
N LEU A 427 1.60 1.97 -12.91
CA LEU A 427 2.82 2.12 -12.13
C LEU A 427 2.55 2.72 -10.73
N TRP A 428 1.53 3.57 -10.61
CA TRP A 428 1.19 4.26 -9.36
C TRP A 428 -0.04 3.70 -8.63
N ASP A 429 -0.74 2.71 -9.21
CA ASP A 429 -1.98 2.19 -8.64
C ASP A 429 -1.70 1.40 -7.34
N VAL A 430 -2.08 2.01 -6.22
CA VAL A 430 -2.09 1.36 -4.90
C VAL A 430 -3.48 0.86 -4.53
N GLU A 431 -4.54 1.49 -5.01
CA GLU A 431 -5.91 1.21 -4.57
C GLU A 431 -6.38 -0.19 -4.98
N SER A 432 -6.03 -0.62 -6.19
CA SER A 432 -6.32 -1.99 -6.64
C SER A 432 -5.38 -3.01 -6.01
N MET A 433 -4.13 -2.61 -5.73
CA MET A 433 -3.08 -3.47 -5.18
C MET A 433 -3.22 -3.74 -3.69
N ILE A 434 -3.70 -2.79 -2.90
CA ILE A 434 -3.68 -2.89 -1.44
C ILE A 434 -4.40 -4.13 -0.87
N LEU A 435 -5.36 -4.69 -1.60
CA LEU A 435 -6.09 -5.90 -1.22
C LEU A 435 -5.63 -7.16 -1.98
N VAL A 436 -5.22 -6.98 -3.24
CA VAL A 436 -4.89 -8.04 -4.20
C VAL A 436 -3.40 -7.98 -4.50
N VAL A 437 -2.60 -8.50 -3.56
CA VAL A 437 -1.15 -8.64 -3.70
C VAL A 437 -0.81 -10.12 -3.73
N PRO A 438 -0.24 -10.64 -4.83
CA PRO A 438 0.34 -11.98 -4.82
C PRO A 438 1.61 -11.96 -3.97
N PRO A 439 1.94 -13.05 -3.27
CA PRO A 439 3.10 -13.10 -2.42
C PRO A 439 4.41 -12.80 -3.19
N GLY A 440 5.26 -11.95 -2.61
CA GLY A 440 6.48 -11.45 -3.27
C GLY A 440 6.23 -10.45 -4.42
N GLY A 441 4.97 -10.19 -4.80
CA GLY A 441 4.58 -9.29 -5.88
C GLY A 441 4.20 -7.88 -5.42
N GLU A 442 4.77 -7.39 -4.32
CA GLU A 442 4.56 -6.02 -3.86
C GLU A 442 5.06 -5.03 -4.93
N THR A 443 4.20 -4.13 -5.38
CA THR A 443 4.61 -3.04 -6.29
C THR A 443 5.36 -1.96 -5.51
N LEU A 444 6.24 -1.24 -6.21
CA LEU A 444 6.98 -0.12 -5.63
C LEU A 444 6.04 0.94 -5.03
N ALA A 445 4.91 1.21 -5.68
CA ALA A 445 3.88 2.13 -5.17
C ALA A 445 3.26 1.64 -3.86
N LEU A 446 2.93 0.34 -3.76
CA LEU A 446 2.39 -0.23 -2.53
C LEU A 446 3.43 -0.25 -1.40
N ARG A 447 4.69 -0.55 -1.72
CA ARG A 447 5.80 -0.46 -0.77
C ARG A 447 5.99 0.94 -0.22
N ILE A 448 5.98 1.94 -1.10
CA ILE A 448 6.06 3.35 -0.71
C ILE A 448 4.90 3.70 0.22
N PHE A 449 3.67 3.34 -0.16
CA PHE A 449 2.49 3.58 0.66
C PHE A 449 2.59 2.94 2.06
N ASN A 450 3.02 1.68 2.12
CA ASN A 450 3.26 0.96 3.38
C ASN A 450 4.31 1.69 4.24
N LEU A 451 5.45 2.07 3.68
CA LEU A 451 6.53 2.75 4.40
C LEU A 451 6.13 4.12 4.92
N LEU A 452 5.34 4.87 4.13
CA LEU A 452 4.87 6.21 4.45
C LEU A 452 3.89 6.19 5.63
N HIS A 453 3.00 5.19 5.69
CA HIS A 453 2.16 4.94 6.87
C HIS A 453 2.93 4.67 8.16
N TYR A 454 4.20 4.29 8.04
CA TYR A 454 5.07 4.02 9.16
C TYR A 454 6.15 5.10 9.37
N GLY A 455 6.10 6.26 8.69
CA GLY A 455 6.98 7.39 8.97
C GLY A 455 8.43 7.26 8.45
N HIS A 456 8.67 6.48 7.40
CA HIS A 456 9.99 6.27 6.82
C HIS A 456 10.33 7.28 5.69
N ASN A 457 10.26 8.59 5.98
CA ASN A 457 10.28 9.65 4.96
C ASN A 457 11.52 9.60 4.03
N ALA A 458 12.72 9.34 4.56
CA ALA A 458 13.94 9.30 3.74
C ALA A 458 13.96 8.14 2.73
N GLN A 459 13.51 6.95 3.14
CA GLN A 459 13.42 5.78 2.27
C GLN A 459 12.27 5.92 1.27
N VAL A 460 11.16 6.54 1.68
CA VAL A 460 10.02 6.88 0.80
C VAL A 460 10.50 7.75 -0.36
N ASN A 461 11.23 8.83 -0.06
CA ASN A 461 11.80 9.71 -1.09
C ASN A 461 12.73 8.95 -2.04
N ALA A 462 13.62 8.09 -1.52
CA ALA A 462 14.51 7.29 -2.36
C ALA A 462 13.74 6.36 -3.31
N LEU A 463 12.69 5.69 -2.83
CA LEU A 463 11.85 4.84 -3.67
C LEU A 463 10.99 5.65 -4.66
N CYS A 464 10.57 6.87 -4.31
CA CYS A 464 9.92 7.79 -5.24
C CYS A 464 10.84 8.18 -6.40
N LEU A 465 12.15 8.37 -6.18
CA LEU A 465 13.13 8.57 -7.27
C LEU A 465 13.18 7.36 -8.21
N ALA A 466 13.20 6.15 -7.64
CA ALA A 466 13.19 4.92 -8.44
C ALA A 466 11.90 4.81 -9.28
N LEU A 467 10.75 5.17 -8.69
CA LEU A 467 9.45 5.19 -9.36
C LEU A 467 9.39 6.21 -10.50
N LEU A 468 9.96 7.41 -10.30
CA LEU A 468 10.13 8.42 -11.35
C LEU A 468 11.05 7.92 -12.47
N GLY A 469 12.15 7.24 -12.12
CA GLY A 469 13.05 6.60 -13.09
C GLY A 469 12.31 5.60 -13.99
N LEU A 470 11.48 4.73 -13.40
CA LEU A 470 10.63 3.80 -14.15
C LEU A 470 9.60 4.51 -15.03
N ALA A 471 9.06 5.65 -14.59
CA ALA A 471 8.12 6.43 -15.39
C ALA A 471 8.78 7.00 -16.65
N VAL A 472 10.02 7.50 -16.55
CA VAL A 472 10.75 8.13 -17.67
C VAL A 472 11.38 7.10 -18.61
N LEU A 473 11.65 5.88 -18.15
CA LEU A 473 12.38 4.85 -18.88
C LEU A 473 11.84 4.56 -20.30
N PRO A 474 10.52 4.40 -20.55
CA PRO A 474 10.00 4.21 -21.90
C PRO A 474 10.26 5.40 -22.83
N LEU A 475 10.20 6.64 -22.32
CA LEU A 475 10.47 7.85 -23.10
C LEU A 475 11.96 7.99 -23.43
N ALA A 476 12.84 7.65 -22.48
CA ALA A 476 14.28 7.62 -22.69
C ALA A 476 14.65 6.58 -23.76
N ALA A 477 14.12 5.37 -23.67
CA ALA A 477 14.31 4.32 -24.68
C ALA A 477 13.84 4.77 -26.08
N TRP A 478 12.68 5.43 -26.16
CA TRP A 478 12.17 5.97 -27.41
C TRP A 478 13.06 7.06 -28.02
N SER A 479 13.56 7.99 -27.19
CA SER A 479 14.42 9.08 -27.67
C SER A 479 15.78 8.56 -28.15
N ILE A 480 16.37 7.58 -27.46
CA ILE A 480 17.61 6.90 -27.86
C ILE A 480 17.40 6.16 -29.20
N ALA A 481 16.31 5.42 -29.34
CA ALA A 481 16.00 4.70 -30.58
C ALA A 481 15.80 5.66 -31.78
N LYS A 482 15.13 6.80 -31.56
CA LYS A 482 14.95 7.84 -32.58
C LYS A 482 16.28 8.51 -32.97
N TRP A 483 17.16 8.73 -31.99
CA TRP A 483 18.50 9.25 -32.25
C TRP A 483 19.35 8.26 -33.07
N ALA A 484 19.34 6.97 -32.72
CA ALA A 484 20.07 5.92 -33.42
C ALA A 484 19.62 5.78 -34.89
N THR A 485 18.31 5.81 -35.14
CA THR A 485 17.76 5.73 -36.50
C THR A 485 18.12 6.95 -37.36
N LYS A 486 18.05 8.16 -36.80
CA LYS A 486 18.45 9.40 -37.50
C LYS A 486 19.95 9.47 -37.81
N LYS A 487 20.79 8.86 -36.98
CA LYS A 487 22.24 8.76 -37.20
C LYS A 487 22.53 7.76 -38.33
N SER A 488 21.87 6.60 -38.33
CA SER A 488 21.99 5.59 -39.39
C SER A 488 21.57 6.13 -40.77
N SER A 489 20.48 6.90 -40.85
CA SER A 489 20.03 7.52 -42.11
C SER A 489 20.97 8.61 -42.65
N LYS A 490 21.87 9.16 -41.83
CA LYS A 490 22.87 10.16 -42.25
C LYS A 490 24.18 9.53 -42.76
N LEU A 491 24.38 8.24 -42.53
CA LEU A 491 25.59 7.51 -42.92
C LEU A 491 25.46 6.79 -44.27
N GLN A 492 24.32 6.91 -44.96
CA GLN A 492 24.16 6.41 -46.33
C GLN A 492 24.61 7.47 -47.35
N PRO A 493 25.58 7.19 -48.24
CA PRO A 493 25.99 8.11 -49.29
C PRO A 493 24.91 8.23 -50.38
N PRO A 494 24.83 9.36 -51.11
CA PRO A 494 23.85 9.55 -52.16
C PRO A 494 24.34 8.88 -53.45
N SER A 495 23.83 7.69 -53.79
CA SER A 495 24.01 7.13 -55.14
C SER A 495 22.78 6.39 -55.65
N SER A 496 22.45 6.73 -56.90
CA SER A 496 21.54 6.13 -57.89
C SER A 496 20.04 6.06 -57.59
N ARG A 497 19.31 6.95 -58.28
CA ARG A 497 17.95 6.71 -58.76
C ARG A 497 17.94 5.53 -59.76
N GLU A 498 16.85 4.79 -59.71
CA GLU A 498 16.26 3.87 -60.69
C GLU A 498 16.62 2.37 -60.71
N THR A 499 15.53 1.61 -60.53
CA THR A 499 15.21 0.22 -60.91
C THR A 499 15.68 -0.96 -60.07
N SER A 500 14.68 -1.82 -59.83
CA SER A 500 14.74 -3.23 -59.41
C SER A 500 14.94 -3.57 -57.93
N SER A 501 13.80 -3.89 -57.31
CA SER A 501 13.52 -5.04 -56.44
C SER A 501 14.47 -5.46 -55.32
N SER A 502 13.86 -5.64 -54.15
CA SER A 502 14.33 -6.42 -52.99
C SER A 502 15.59 -5.92 -52.26
N ASN A 503 15.34 -5.17 -51.19
CA ASN A 503 15.98 -5.26 -49.86
C ASN A 503 16.02 -3.89 -49.19
N PHE A 504 14.83 -3.34 -48.90
CA PHE A 504 14.69 -2.19 -48.01
C PHE A 504 14.86 -2.67 -46.56
N GLN A 505 16.09 -3.00 -46.17
CA GLN A 505 16.48 -3.26 -44.80
C GLN A 505 16.50 -1.93 -44.02
N THR A 506 15.37 -1.60 -43.40
CA THR A 506 15.28 -0.64 -42.29
C THR A 506 14.29 -1.16 -41.23
N PRO A 507 14.20 -0.51 -40.07
CA PRO A 507 14.75 -0.86 -38.78
C PRO A 507 13.82 -1.78 -37.95
N LEU A 508 13.18 -2.79 -38.56
CA LEU A 508 12.20 -3.64 -37.89
C LEU A 508 12.79 -4.81 -37.08
N GLY A 509 14.01 -5.24 -37.38
CA GLY A 509 14.65 -6.36 -36.67
C GLY A 509 14.75 -6.14 -35.17
N ALA A 510 15.16 -4.94 -34.73
CA ALA A 510 15.31 -4.62 -33.30
C ALA A 510 13.96 -4.47 -32.57
N TRP A 511 12.92 -3.96 -33.24
CA TRP A 511 11.60 -3.74 -32.64
C TRP A 511 10.77 -5.02 -32.58
N CYS A 512 10.86 -5.87 -33.60
CA CYS A 512 10.28 -7.20 -33.57
C CYS A 512 11.00 -8.08 -32.54
N LEU A 513 12.33 -8.01 -32.42
CA LEU A 513 13.06 -8.74 -31.37
C LEU A 513 12.70 -8.26 -29.96
N ALA A 514 12.50 -6.95 -29.73
CA ALA A 514 12.11 -6.44 -28.40
C ALA A 514 10.67 -6.84 -28.00
N LEU A 515 9.72 -6.77 -28.94
CA LEU A 515 8.33 -7.22 -28.72
C LEU A 515 8.25 -8.75 -28.60
N LEU A 516 9.02 -9.49 -29.38
CA LEU A 516 9.12 -10.95 -29.30
C LEU A 516 9.81 -11.38 -28.00
N TRP A 517 10.85 -10.66 -27.53
CA TRP A 517 11.48 -10.92 -26.23
C TRP A 517 10.54 -10.62 -25.06
N MET A 518 9.73 -9.56 -25.12
CA MET A 518 8.72 -9.28 -24.08
C MET A 518 7.57 -10.29 -24.07
N LEU A 519 7.16 -10.79 -25.24
CA LEU A 519 6.15 -11.85 -25.36
C LEU A 519 6.68 -13.23 -24.96
N VAL A 520 7.94 -13.55 -25.30
CA VAL A 520 8.60 -14.83 -24.97
C VAL A 520 8.96 -14.88 -23.48
N LEU A 521 9.43 -13.79 -22.86
CA LEU A 521 9.61 -13.70 -21.40
C LEU A 521 8.26 -13.72 -20.66
N GLY A 522 7.23 -13.07 -21.20
CA GLY A 522 5.87 -13.14 -20.67
C GLY A 522 5.30 -14.56 -20.69
N ALA A 523 5.57 -15.32 -21.76
CA ALA A 523 5.18 -16.73 -21.88
C ALA A 523 6.01 -17.67 -20.98
N TRP A 524 7.30 -17.37 -20.76
CA TRP A 524 8.17 -18.16 -19.87
C TRP A 524 7.69 -18.10 -18.40
N CYS A 525 7.17 -16.95 -17.96
CA CYS A 525 6.61 -16.78 -16.61
C CYS A 525 5.25 -17.49 -16.39
N PHE A 526 4.53 -17.86 -17.44
CA PHE A 526 3.28 -18.65 -17.32
C PHE A 526 3.53 -20.15 -17.12
N CYS A 527 4.76 -20.63 -17.35
CA CYS A 527 5.08 -22.06 -17.35
C CYS A 527 6.01 -22.51 -16.21
N SER A 528 6.51 -21.61 -15.36
CA SER A 528 7.31 -22.00 -14.19
C SER A 528 6.43 -22.20 -12.95
N GLY A 529 5.89 -23.41 -12.79
CA GLY A 529 5.08 -23.72 -11.61
C GLY A 529 4.53 -25.15 -11.50
N CYS A 530 5.27 -26.16 -11.94
CA CYS A 530 4.94 -27.56 -11.62
C CYS A 530 6.11 -28.20 -10.86
N SER A 531 6.07 -28.13 -9.53
CA SER A 531 6.88 -28.97 -8.65
C SER A 531 5.96 -29.94 -7.89
N PRO A 532 6.29 -31.23 -7.75
CA PRO A 532 5.48 -32.19 -7.01
C PRO A 532 5.44 -31.87 -5.50
N GLN A 533 4.35 -32.30 -4.88
CA GLN A 533 3.79 -31.78 -3.64
C GLN A 533 4.14 -32.68 -2.43
N ARG A 534 5.02 -32.22 -1.53
CA ARG A 534 4.87 -32.53 -0.09
C ARG A 534 3.76 -31.64 0.47
N THR A 535 3.10 -32.06 1.55
CA THR A 535 1.97 -31.35 2.18
C THR A 535 2.26 -29.84 2.29
N LYS A 536 1.38 -29.01 1.69
CA LYS A 536 1.58 -27.57 1.40
C LYS A 536 1.90 -26.65 2.61
N ASN A 537 1.94 -27.18 3.83
CA ASN A 537 2.12 -26.43 5.05
C ASN A 537 3.51 -26.63 5.70
N GLU A 538 4.37 -27.47 5.13
CA GLU A 538 5.70 -27.77 5.65
C GLU A 538 6.80 -27.51 4.62
N ALA A 539 7.93 -26.98 5.06
CA ALA A 539 9.15 -26.89 4.25
C ALA A 539 10.40 -27.20 5.07
N ALA A 540 11.30 -28.00 4.51
CA ALA A 540 12.60 -28.24 5.10
C ALA A 540 13.42 -26.94 5.12
N LEU A 541 14.15 -26.70 6.20
CA LEU A 541 14.99 -25.52 6.37
C LEU A 541 16.47 -25.89 6.26
N THR A 542 17.21 -25.12 5.49
CA THR A 542 18.67 -25.09 5.54
C THR A 542 19.11 -24.19 6.71
N SER A 543 18.92 -24.68 7.94
CA SER A 543 19.27 -23.99 9.18
C SER A 543 20.03 -24.92 10.13
N ARG A 544 21.00 -24.34 10.86
CA ARG A 544 21.75 -24.99 11.94
C ARG A 544 20.88 -25.25 13.16
N PHE A 545 19.92 -24.38 13.42
CA PHE A 545 19.04 -24.45 14.60
C PHE A 545 17.74 -25.21 14.33
N PHE A 546 17.16 -25.04 13.14
CA PHE A 546 15.82 -25.53 12.82
C PHE A 546 15.84 -26.56 11.67
N GLU A 547 14.95 -27.54 11.77
CA GLU A 547 14.86 -28.65 10.83
C GLU A 547 13.90 -28.34 9.69
N TYR A 548 12.70 -27.87 10.03
CA TYR A 548 11.65 -27.56 9.09
C TYR A 548 10.71 -26.48 9.66
N ALA A 549 9.95 -25.82 8.78
CA ALA A 549 8.93 -24.83 9.11
C ALA A 549 7.53 -25.40 8.89
N GLU A 550 6.63 -25.17 9.83
CA GLU A 550 5.19 -25.47 9.76
C GLU A 550 4.38 -24.17 9.68
N THR A 551 3.36 -24.13 8.84
CA THR A 551 2.42 -23.00 8.76
C THR A 551 1.20 -23.24 9.66
N ILE A 552 0.95 -22.29 10.56
CA ILE A 552 -0.25 -22.20 11.40
C ILE A 552 -1.17 -21.12 10.82
N GLY A 553 -2.39 -21.54 10.49
CA GLY A 553 -3.47 -20.69 10.01
C GLY A 553 -3.34 -20.20 8.56
N SER A 554 -4.32 -19.41 8.14
CA SER A 554 -4.42 -18.85 6.80
C SER A 554 -5.03 -17.44 6.80
N ARG A 555 -4.94 -16.72 5.69
CA ARG A 555 -5.54 -15.38 5.57
C ARG A 555 -7.05 -15.39 5.83
N GLY A 556 -7.49 -14.59 6.80
CA GLY A 556 -8.92 -14.35 7.04
C GLY A 556 -9.21 -13.81 8.42
N VAL A 557 -10.47 -13.96 8.84
CA VAL A 557 -11.02 -13.42 10.11
C VAL A 557 -11.87 -14.46 10.84
N GLY A 558 -11.84 -15.70 10.41
CA GLY A 558 -12.45 -16.83 11.11
C GLY A 558 -11.55 -17.38 12.21
N ILE A 559 -12.00 -18.49 12.79
CA ILE A 559 -11.25 -19.28 13.75
C ILE A 559 -10.05 -19.93 13.04
N GLY A 560 -8.85 -19.76 13.58
CA GLY A 560 -7.62 -20.27 13.00
C GLY A 560 -7.14 -19.53 11.75
N GLU A 561 -7.82 -18.45 11.37
CA GLU A 561 -7.38 -17.54 10.31
C GLU A 561 -6.77 -16.28 10.93
N PHE A 562 -5.88 -15.61 10.18
CA PHE A 562 -5.22 -14.40 10.64
C PHE A 562 -5.37 -13.23 9.69
N ASN A 563 -5.45 -12.04 10.27
CA ASN A 563 -5.36 -10.79 9.53
C ASN A 563 -4.16 -9.96 9.99
N LYS A 564 -3.01 -10.09 9.30
CA LYS A 564 -1.76 -9.42 9.66
C LYS A 564 -1.39 -9.64 11.14
N PRO A 565 -1.04 -10.88 11.53
CA PRO A 565 -0.64 -11.17 12.91
C PRO A 565 0.55 -10.28 13.27
N ARG A 566 0.43 -9.58 14.41
CA ARG A 566 1.35 -8.50 14.81
C ARG A 566 2.36 -8.93 15.85
N SER A 567 1.99 -9.86 16.71
CA SER A 567 2.85 -10.42 17.76
C SER A 567 2.39 -11.83 18.07
N VAL A 568 3.32 -12.59 18.60
CA VAL A 568 3.10 -13.94 19.13
C VAL A 568 3.67 -14.00 20.54
N ALA A 569 3.08 -14.85 21.39
CA ALA A 569 3.58 -15.16 22.72
C ALA A 569 3.30 -16.64 23.00
N VAL A 570 4.08 -17.27 23.86
CA VAL A 570 3.91 -18.68 24.22
C VAL A 570 3.68 -18.78 25.72
N ASP A 571 2.70 -19.59 26.16
CA ASP A 571 2.46 -19.84 27.60
C ASP A 571 3.37 -20.92 28.19
N LEU A 572 3.28 -21.11 29.51
CA LEU A 572 4.05 -22.13 30.25
C LEU A 572 3.73 -23.58 29.86
N ARG A 573 2.72 -23.81 29.01
CA ARG A 573 2.33 -25.13 28.48
C ARG A 573 2.58 -25.21 26.97
N ASP A 574 3.42 -24.33 26.44
CA ASP A 574 3.79 -24.21 25.03
C ASP A 574 2.61 -23.91 24.07
N ASN A 575 1.48 -23.43 24.59
CA ASN A 575 0.43 -22.93 23.71
C ASN A 575 0.83 -21.57 23.16
N VAL A 576 0.62 -21.37 21.86
CA VAL A 576 0.94 -20.12 21.18
C VAL A 576 -0.28 -19.22 21.09
N TYR A 577 -0.07 -17.96 21.42
CA TYR A 577 -1.02 -16.87 21.30
C TYR A 577 -0.60 -15.98 20.16
N ALA A 578 -1.53 -15.64 19.29
CA ALA A 578 -1.31 -14.73 18.19
C ALA A 578 -2.37 -13.63 18.21
N VAL A 579 -1.90 -12.38 18.14
CA VAL A 579 -2.75 -11.20 18.05
C VAL A 579 -2.65 -10.61 16.66
N ASP A 580 -3.77 -10.18 16.10
CA ASP A 580 -3.84 -9.70 14.72
C ASP A 580 -4.50 -8.31 14.60
N MET A 581 -4.59 -7.80 13.37
CA MET A 581 -5.19 -6.49 13.10
C MET A 581 -6.71 -6.43 13.28
N THR A 582 -7.40 -7.53 13.58
CA THR A 582 -8.80 -7.45 14.01
C THR A 582 -8.91 -7.11 15.50
N GLY A 583 -7.79 -7.16 16.24
CA GLY A 583 -7.76 -6.98 17.68
C GLY A 583 -8.29 -8.18 18.45
N ARG A 584 -8.36 -9.35 17.80
CA ARG A 584 -8.57 -10.62 18.49
C ARG A 584 -7.23 -11.16 18.97
N VAL A 585 -7.27 -11.95 20.03
CA VAL A 585 -6.19 -12.88 20.36
C VAL A 585 -6.72 -14.29 20.15
N GLN A 586 -5.93 -15.13 19.49
CA GLN A 586 -6.22 -16.54 19.29
C GLN A 586 -5.14 -17.39 19.95
N LYS A 587 -5.57 -18.41 20.69
CA LYS A 587 -4.72 -19.41 21.33
C LYS A 587 -4.72 -20.70 20.51
N PHE A 588 -3.55 -21.28 20.31
CA PHE A 588 -3.35 -22.55 19.63
C PHE A 588 -2.50 -23.49 20.48
N SER A 589 -2.71 -24.78 20.33
CA SER A 589 -1.87 -25.81 20.93
C SER A 589 -0.45 -25.79 20.32
N PRO A 590 0.53 -26.47 20.94
CA PRO A 590 1.87 -26.62 20.36
C PRO A 590 1.87 -27.22 18.94
N GLU A 591 0.86 -28.02 18.59
CA GLU A 591 0.65 -28.61 17.27
C GLU A 591 -0.10 -27.68 16.29
N GLY A 592 -0.35 -26.42 16.69
CA GLY A 592 -1.05 -25.43 15.86
C GLY A 592 -2.57 -25.60 15.79
N LYS A 593 -3.19 -26.41 16.66
CA LYS A 593 -4.65 -26.56 16.72
C LYS A 593 -5.28 -25.41 17.49
N PHE A 594 -6.31 -24.78 16.93
CA PHE A 594 -7.04 -23.72 17.62
C PHE A 594 -7.65 -24.22 18.93
N LEU A 595 -7.52 -23.43 20.00
CA LEU A 595 -8.08 -23.72 21.32
C LEU A 595 -9.16 -22.72 21.72
N LEU A 596 -8.84 -21.43 21.74
CA LEU A 596 -9.79 -20.37 22.13
C LEU A 596 -9.44 -19.03 21.48
N THR A 597 -10.40 -18.10 21.54
CA THR A 597 -10.18 -16.72 21.11
C THR A 597 -10.94 -15.77 22.01
N TRP A 598 -10.42 -14.56 22.16
CA TRP A 598 -11.12 -13.45 22.78
C TRP A 598 -10.84 -12.15 22.02
N GLN A 599 -11.73 -11.18 22.20
CA GLN A 599 -11.64 -9.88 21.56
C GLN A 599 -11.11 -8.85 22.57
N MET A 600 -10.25 -7.93 22.12
CA MET A 600 -9.85 -6.79 22.95
C MET A 600 -11.06 -5.91 23.32
N PRO A 601 -11.09 -5.30 24.52
CA PRO A 601 -12.23 -4.51 24.99
C PRO A 601 -12.65 -3.36 24.08
N GLN A 602 -11.67 -2.71 23.42
CA GLN A 602 -11.89 -1.60 22.50
C GLN A 602 -10.95 -1.75 21.32
N THR A 603 -11.41 -1.46 20.10
CA THR A 603 -10.58 -1.58 18.89
C THR A 603 -10.84 -0.52 17.82
N ASP A 604 -11.59 0.53 18.14
CA ASP A 604 -11.97 1.65 17.29
C ASP A 604 -10.82 2.63 16.96
N LYS A 605 -9.91 2.92 17.91
CA LYS A 605 -8.77 3.84 17.70
C LYS A 605 -7.56 3.17 17.11
N GLY A 606 -7.45 1.85 17.27
CA GLY A 606 -6.33 1.07 16.76
C GLY A 606 -6.28 -0.33 17.37
N LYS A 607 -5.21 -1.06 17.08
CA LYS A 607 -5.10 -2.49 17.38
C LYS A 607 -3.91 -2.79 18.30
N PRO A 608 -3.98 -3.86 19.11
CA PRO A 608 -2.87 -4.35 19.93
C PRO A 608 -1.63 -4.66 19.10
N LYS A 609 -0.44 -4.53 19.69
CA LYS A 609 0.84 -4.85 19.06
C LYS A 609 1.58 -5.94 19.81
N GLY A 610 2.34 -5.60 20.85
CA GLY A 610 3.22 -6.54 21.56
C GLY A 610 2.47 -7.45 22.52
N MET A 611 3.00 -8.66 22.71
CA MET A 611 2.54 -9.62 23.71
C MET A 611 3.72 -10.27 24.42
N CYS A 612 3.54 -10.58 25.70
CA CYS A 612 4.48 -11.38 26.48
C CYS A 612 3.76 -12.06 27.65
N LEU A 613 4.49 -12.86 28.42
CA LEU A 613 4.02 -13.40 29.69
C LEU A 613 4.44 -12.49 30.86
N ASP A 614 3.60 -12.42 31.89
CA ASP A 614 4.02 -11.95 33.20
C ASP A 614 4.55 -13.09 34.09
N ALA A 615 5.02 -12.74 35.29
CA ALA A 615 5.62 -13.68 36.23
C ALA A 615 4.66 -14.79 36.72
N ASP A 616 3.35 -14.52 36.68
CA ASP A 616 2.29 -15.44 37.10
C ASP A 616 1.79 -16.31 35.94
N GLY A 617 2.32 -16.11 34.72
CA GLY A 617 1.91 -16.81 33.50
C GLY A 617 0.67 -16.22 32.83
N ASN A 618 0.26 -15.00 33.19
CA ASN A 618 -0.79 -14.27 32.47
C ASN A 618 -0.22 -13.66 31.18
N ILE A 619 -1.11 -13.41 30.23
CA ILE A 619 -0.79 -12.85 28.92
C ILE A 619 -0.89 -11.33 29.00
N ILE A 620 0.23 -10.63 28.82
CA ILE A 620 0.26 -9.19 28.62
C ILE A 620 0.00 -8.87 27.15
N VAL A 621 -0.89 -7.92 26.88
CA VAL A 621 -1.15 -7.39 25.54
C VAL A 621 -1.06 -5.86 25.55
N VAL A 622 -0.13 -5.31 24.75
CA VAL A 622 0.15 -3.88 24.66
C VAL A 622 -0.69 -3.23 23.55
N GLU A 623 -1.35 -2.11 23.86
CA GLU A 623 -2.19 -1.36 22.92
C GLU A 623 -1.66 0.07 22.69
N PRO A 624 -0.89 0.29 21.59
CA PRO A 624 -0.25 1.58 21.31
C PRO A 624 -1.24 2.74 21.22
N HIS A 625 -2.36 2.54 20.52
CA HIS A 625 -3.31 3.61 20.19
C HIS A 625 -4.24 3.99 21.36
N TYR A 626 -4.33 3.13 22.37
CA TYR A 626 -5.02 3.43 23.63
C TYR A 626 -4.05 3.80 24.75
N SER A 627 -2.74 3.82 24.48
CA SER A 627 -1.71 4.10 25.48
C SER A 627 -1.84 3.24 26.74
N ARG A 628 -2.06 1.93 26.56
CA ARG A 628 -2.33 1.02 27.68
C ARG A 628 -1.71 -0.36 27.54
N VAL A 629 -1.61 -1.04 28.68
CA VAL A 629 -1.17 -2.42 28.84
C VAL A 629 -2.28 -3.22 29.52
N ASN A 630 -2.60 -4.39 28.99
CA ASN A 630 -3.66 -5.26 29.49
C ASN A 630 -3.06 -6.59 29.98
N HIS A 631 -3.54 -7.10 31.11
CA HIS A 631 -3.22 -8.45 31.59
C HIS A 631 -4.45 -9.35 31.45
N PHE A 632 -4.27 -10.49 30.81
CA PHE A 632 -5.31 -11.51 30.62
C PHE A 632 -4.89 -12.84 31.23
N THR A 633 -5.82 -13.56 31.84
CA THR A 633 -5.58 -14.96 32.18
C THR A 633 -5.26 -15.77 30.92
N PRO A 634 -4.62 -16.95 31.03
CA PRO A 634 -4.42 -17.85 29.89
C PRO A 634 -5.72 -18.24 29.15
N ASP A 635 -6.87 -18.12 29.81
CA ASP A 635 -8.20 -18.39 29.26
C ASP A 635 -8.86 -17.16 28.63
N GLY A 636 -8.18 -16.00 28.61
CA GLY A 636 -8.64 -14.78 27.94
C GLY A 636 -9.49 -13.84 28.79
N GLN A 637 -9.54 -14.01 30.12
CA GLN A 637 -10.26 -13.09 31.01
C GLN A 637 -9.37 -11.89 31.36
N LEU A 638 -9.88 -10.67 31.18
CA LEU A 638 -9.15 -9.44 31.53
C LEU A 638 -9.04 -9.30 33.05
N ILE A 639 -7.81 -9.28 33.57
CA ILE A 639 -7.50 -9.16 35.00
C ILE A 639 -7.26 -7.70 35.38
N SER A 640 -6.43 -7.01 34.59
CA SER A 640 -6.03 -5.64 34.87
C SER A 640 -5.74 -4.86 33.59
N GLN A 641 -5.91 -3.54 33.67
CA GLN A 641 -5.62 -2.61 32.60
C GLN A 641 -5.05 -1.34 33.20
N TRP A 642 -3.93 -0.86 32.67
CA TRP A 642 -3.26 0.34 33.14
C TRP A 642 -2.56 1.10 32.01
N GLY A 643 -2.28 2.37 32.23
CA GLY A 643 -1.67 3.28 31.26
C GLY A 643 -2.48 4.55 31.09
N GLU A 644 -1.77 5.67 30.94
CA GLU A 644 -2.34 6.98 30.68
C GLU A 644 -1.62 7.59 29.49
N ARG A 645 -2.34 8.20 28.55
CA ARG A 645 -1.72 8.86 27.39
C ARG A 645 -0.95 10.09 27.82
N GLY A 646 0.33 10.17 27.46
CA GLY A 646 1.12 11.37 27.67
C GLY A 646 2.61 11.14 27.43
N THR A 647 3.39 12.21 27.58
CA THR A 647 4.85 12.22 27.33
C THR A 647 5.66 12.31 28.62
N ASN A 648 5.01 12.56 29.75
CA ASN A 648 5.68 12.61 31.04
C ASN A 648 6.10 11.21 31.49
N ALA A 649 7.01 11.15 32.46
CA ALA A 649 7.42 9.89 33.07
C ALA A 649 6.21 9.19 33.72
N GLY A 650 6.02 7.90 33.46
CA GLY A 650 4.87 7.11 33.92
C GLY A 650 3.67 7.13 32.98
N GLN A 651 3.63 8.04 32.01
CA GLN A 651 2.63 8.10 30.94
C GLN A 651 3.16 7.43 29.67
N LEU A 652 2.25 6.96 28.82
CA LEU A 652 2.54 6.15 27.62
C LEU A 652 2.17 6.92 26.33
N GLY A 653 3.15 7.20 25.47
CA GLY A 653 3.00 7.96 24.23
C GLY A 653 2.51 7.12 23.04
N GLN A 654 3.16 5.99 22.80
CA GLN A 654 2.75 4.88 21.92
C GLN A 654 3.49 3.61 22.35
N PRO A 655 3.04 2.89 23.38
CA PRO A 655 3.73 1.70 23.86
C PRO A 655 3.71 0.60 22.78
N ARG A 656 4.81 -0.13 22.59
CA ARG A 656 4.99 -1.07 21.47
C ARG A 656 5.11 -2.52 21.88
N ALA A 657 6.08 -2.80 22.73
CA ALA A 657 6.32 -4.11 23.27
C ALA A 657 6.54 -4.00 24.78
N ALA A 658 6.35 -5.13 25.46
CA ALA A 658 6.62 -5.26 26.86
C ALA A 658 7.44 -6.54 27.08
N ALA A 659 8.34 -6.51 28.04
CA ALA A 659 9.01 -7.69 28.55
C ALA A 659 9.02 -7.66 30.07
N VAL A 660 9.01 -8.83 30.69
CA VAL A 660 9.00 -8.99 32.14
C VAL A 660 10.29 -9.68 32.57
N ASN A 661 10.96 -9.11 33.57
CA ASN A 661 12.20 -9.69 34.09
C ASN A 661 11.95 -10.68 35.24
N ALA A 662 12.99 -11.35 35.74
CA ALA A 662 12.86 -12.35 36.80
C ALA A 662 12.31 -11.80 38.13
N ARG A 663 12.36 -10.47 38.33
CA ARG A 663 11.81 -9.75 39.48
C ARG A 663 10.33 -9.36 39.30
N GLY A 664 9.72 -9.68 38.17
CA GLY A 664 8.35 -9.29 37.83
C GLY A 664 8.20 -7.82 37.42
N GLU A 665 9.30 -7.10 37.19
CA GLU A 665 9.25 -5.73 36.69
C GLU A 665 8.92 -5.74 35.20
N ILE A 666 8.05 -4.82 34.77
CA ILE A 666 7.59 -4.72 33.39
C ILE A 666 8.37 -3.60 32.70
N VAL A 667 9.03 -3.90 31.60
CA VAL A 667 9.74 -2.94 30.75
C VAL A 667 8.94 -2.73 29.48
N VAL A 668 8.55 -1.48 29.20
CA VAL A 668 7.73 -1.12 28.03
C VAL A 668 8.51 -0.20 27.12
N THR A 669 8.61 -0.54 25.84
CA THR A 669 9.15 0.35 24.80
C THR A 669 8.06 1.26 24.25
N GLU A 670 8.41 2.49 23.90
CA GLU A 670 7.51 3.42 23.24
C GLU A 670 8.24 4.32 22.24
N PHE A 671 7.52 4.73 21.20
CA PHE A 671 8.05 5.60 20.15
C PHE A 671 7.13 6.81 19.97
N SER A 672 7.64 7.92 19.43
CA SER A 672 6.89 9.14 19.11
C SER A 672 5.97 9.71 20.23
N PRO A 673 6.34 10.82 20.91
CA PRO A 673 7.42 11.76 20.57
C PRO A 673 8.70 11.59 21.39
N THR A 674 8.75 10.68 22.36
CA THR A 674 9.84 10.62 23.37
C THR A 674 10.93 9.57 23.10
N GLU A 675 10.65 8.54 22.30
CA GLU A 675 11.59 7.45 21.93
C GLU A 675 12.37 6.90 23.13
N ARG A 676 11.74 6.06 23.94
CA ARG A 676 12.31 5.59 25.21
C ARG A 676 11.77 4.23 25.63
N MET A 677 12.34 3.67 26.69
CA MET A 677 11.73 2.58 27.43
C MET A 677 11.52 2.95 28.90
N GLN A 678 10.46 2.44 29.50
CA GLN A 678 10.08 2.70 30.89
C GLN A 678 9.95 1.40 31.66
N ARG A 679 10.50 1.38 32.88
CA ARG A 679 10.43 0.24 33.80
C ARG A 679 9.41 0.50 34.89
N PHE A 680 8.56 -0.48 35.15
CA PHE A 680 7.48 -0.42 36.13
C PHE A 680 7.57 -1.59 37.11
N ALA A 681 7.22 -1.35 38.37
CA ALA A 681 7.12 -2.41 39.38
C ALA A 681 5.92 -3.32 39.12
N ALA A 682 5.98 -4.58 39.56
CA ALA A 682 4.84 -5.49 39.53
C ALA A 682 3.65 -4.87 40.32
N ALA A 683 2.44 -4.93 39.76
CA ALA A 683 1.24 -4.48 40.47
C ALA A 683 0.96 -5.44 41.63
N VAL A 684 1.17 -4.98 42.87
CA VAL A 684 0.90 -5.78 44.08
C VAL A 684 -0.61 -6.00 44.20
N GLN A 685 -1.06 -7.26 44.13
CA GLN A 685 -2.41 -7.63 44.57
C GLN A 685 -2.48 -7.48 46.09
N SER A 686 -3.27 -6.53 46.59
CA SER A 686 -3.62 -6.47 48.01
C SER A 686 -4.31 -7.78 48.44
N PRO A 687 -3.92 -8.42 49.56
CA PRO A 687 -4.51 -9.70 49.96
C PRO A 687 -5.99 -9.54 50.34
N LYS A 688 -6.80 -10.43 49.76
CA LYS A 688 -8.24 -10.69 49.97
C LYS A 688 -8.84 -10.07 51.26
N SER A 689 -9.69 -9.05 51.12
CA SER A 689 -10.67 -8.74 52.17
C SER A 689 -11.80 -9.77 52.12
N LYS A 690 -12.16 -10.25 53.32
CA LYS A 690 -13.11 -11.33 53.62
C LYS A 690 -14.37 -11.31 52.74
N VAL A 691 -14.58 -12.39 51.99
CA VAL A 691 -15.88 -12.75 51.44
C VAL A 691 -16.80 -13.09 52.61
N GLN A 692 -17.70 -12.18 52.99
CA GLN A 692 -18.88 -12.54 53.78
C GLN A 692 -19.85 -13.28 52.86
N SER A 693 -20.03 -14.57 53.14
CA SER A 693 -21.04 -15.42 52.52
C SER A 693 -22.44 -14.96 52.93
N LEU A 694 -23.32 -14.70 51.96
CA LEU A 694 -24.77 -14.66 52.16
C LEU A 694 -25.43 -15.70 51.23
N PRO A 695 -26.52 -16.34 51.67
CA PRO A 695 -26.93 -17.65 51.18
C PRO A 695 -27.69 -17.61 49.85
N LEU A 696 -27.50 -18.66 49.05
CA LEU A 696 -28.21 -18.95 47.81
C LEU A 696 -29.68 -19.33 48.11
N THR A 697 -30.63 -18.66 47.47
CA THR A 697 -32.00 -19.16 47.25
C THR A 697 -32.24 -19.39 45.75
N PRO A 698 -33.02 -20.42 45.37
CA PRO A 698 -33.13 -20.87 43.99
C PRO A 698 -34.21 -20.13 43.19
N ALA A 699 -34.07 -20.25 41.87
CA ALA A 699 -34.72 -19.56 40.76
C ALA A 699 -36.26 -19.51 40.73
N LEU A 700 -36.79 -18.42 40.14
CA LEU A 700 -38.05 -18.19 39.40
C LEU A 700 -37.93 -16.73 38.91
N SER A 701 -38.25 -16.26 37.70
CA SER A 701 -38.96 -16.73 36.50
C SER A 701 -38.61 -15.73 35.38
N LEU A 702 -38.60 -16.18 34.12
CA LEU A 702 -38.33 -15.37 32.92
C LEU A 702 -39.44 -14.34 32.64
N SER A 703 -39.07 -13.08 32.42
CA SER A 703 -39.83 -12.14 31.57
C SER A 703 -38.89 -11.26 30.76
N GLU A 704 -39.28 -11.05 29.50
CA GLU A 704 -38.52 -10.40 28.44
C GLU A 704 -38.51 -8.87 28.61
N GLY A 705 -37.32 -8.27 28.54
CA GLY A 705 -37.12 -6.82 28.46
C GLY A 705 -35.73 -6.44 28.95
N GLU A 706 -34.99 -5.67 28.15
CA GLU A 706 -33.64 -5.16 28.42
C GLU A 706 -32.45 -6.12 28.17
N ARG A 707 -32.05 -6.23 26.90
CA ARG A 707 -30.68 -6.66 26.54
C ARG A 707 -29.71 -5.48 26.63
N GLY A 708 -29.50 -4.99 27.85
CA GLY A 708 -28.29 -4.27 28.24
C GLY A 708 -27.42 -5.25 29.01
N ASN A 709 -26.38 -5.81 28.38
CA ASN A 709 -25.41 -6.65 29.08
C ASN A 709 -24.52 -5.71 29.92
N PRO A 710 -24.56 -5.71 31.27
CA PRO A 710 -23.55 -4.99 32.02
C PRO A 710 -22.28 -5.83 31.94
N SER A 711 -21.39 -5.50 31.01
CA SER A 711 -20.00 -5.94 31.08
C SER A 711 -19.48 -5.59 32.47
N PRO A 712 -18.84 -6.50 33.22
CA PRO A 712 -18.23 -6.14 34.49
C PRO A 712 -17.20 -5.04 34.22
N SER A 713 -17.44 -3.85 34.79
CA SER A 713 -16.50 -2.75 34.72
C SER A 713 -15.15 -3.22 35.27
N PRO A 714 -14.05 -3.07 34.52
CA PRO A 714 -12.75 -3.59 34.95
C PRO A 714 -12.34 -2.94 36.27
N VAL A 715 -11.74 -3.75 37.15
CA VAL A 715 -11.08 -3.23 38.35
C VAL A 715 -9.89 -2.41 37.87
N GLN A 716 -10.03 -1.09 37.91
CA GLN A 716 -8.96 -0.14 37.63
C GLN A 716 -7.97 -0.21 38.81
N LEU A 717 -7.04 -1.17 38.75
CA LEU A 717 -5.93 -1.24 39.70
C LEU A 717 -5.06 0.01 39.52
N SER A 718 -4.53 0.56 40.63
CA SER A 718 -3.61 1.69 40.58
C SER A 718 -2.43 1.36 39.65
N ALA A 719 -2.11 2.29 38.74
CA ALA A 719 -1.04 2.11 37.76
C ALA A 719 0.25 1.65 38.45
N PRO A 720 1.00 0.70 37.86
CA PRO A 720 2.22 0.21 38.47
C PRO A 720 3.20 1.36 38.67
N ARG A 721 3.93 1.33 39.78
CA ARG A 721 4.87 2.39 40.15
C ARG A 721 6.01 2.43 39.12
N LEU A 722 6.25 3.60 38.54
CA LEU A 722 7.42 3.83 37.69
C LEU A 722 8.72 3.67 38.50
N LEU A 723 9.67 2.91 37.95
CA LEU A 723 10.99 2.67 38.52
C LEU A 723 12.06 3.54 37.86
N SER A 724 12.10 3.55 36.51
CA SER A 724 13.09 4.32 35.76
C SER A 724 12.65 4.58 34.32
N VAL A 725 13.19 5.63 33.72
CA VAL A 725 13.06 5.96 32.30
C VAL A 725 14.43 5.88 31.66
N ILE A 726 14.54 5.22 30.51
CA ILE A 726 15.82 4.95 29.84
C ILE A 726 15.69 5.34 28.36
N GLY A 727 16.63 6.15 27.91
CA GLY A 727 16.75 6.60 26.52
C GLY A 727 15.93 7.84 26.16
N GLN A 728 16.24 8.33 24.96
CA GLN A 728 15.64 9.50 24.31
C GLN A 728 15.76 9.36 22.78
N ALA A 729 15.08 10.22 22.03
CA ALA A 729 15.18 10.25 20.57
C ALA A 729 16.60 10.55 20.10
N GLY A 730 17.15 9.70 19.22
CA GLY A 730 18.46 9.92 18.62
C GLY A 730 19.11 8.69 18.00
N THR A 731 20.42 8.79 17.78
CA THR A 731 21.25 7.76 17.11
C THR A 731 22.49 7.38 17.92
N GLY A 732 22.78 8.11 19.02
CA GLY A 732 23.86 7.80 19.94
C GLY A 732 23.57 6.57 20.81
N LEU A 733 24.55 6.23 21.66
CA LEU A 733 24.43 5.09 22.59
C LEU A 733 23.34 5.35 23.62
N GLY A 734 22.43 4.39 23.80
CA GLY A 734 21.28 4.55 24.71
C GLY A 734 20.18 5.48 24.18
N GLU A 735 20.33 6.05 22.98
CA GLU A 735 19.28 6.76 22.28
C GLU A 735 18.55 5.82 21.31
N PHE A 736 17.28 6.10 21.04
CA PHE A 736 16.44 5.27 20.21
C PHE A 736 15.85 6.05 19.04
N ASN A 737 15.61 5.32 17.95
CA ASN A 737 14.79 5.76 16.85
C ASN A 737 13.85 4.60 16.51
N ARG A 738 12.64 4.69 17.07
CA ARG A 738 11.58 3.71 17.00
C ARG A 738 11.97 2.37 17.63
N ALA A 739 12.08 2.37 18.96
CA ALA A 739 12.24 1.14 19.74
C ALA A 739 10.98 0.27 19.61
N GLU A 740 11.05 -0.81 18.80
CA GLU A 740 9.89 -1.66 18.51
C GLU A 740 9.78 -2.82 19.51
N GLY A 741 10.60 -3.86 19.34
CA GLY A 741 10.59 -5.08 20.15
C GLY A 741 11.54 -5.01 21.34
N ILE A 742 11.21 -5.79 22.38
CA ILE A 742 11.99 -5.89 23.61
C ILE A 742 11.97 -7.32 24.15
N CYS A 743 13.11 -7.79 24.64
CA CYS A 743 13.25 -9.08 25.29
C CYS A 743 14.13 -8.97 26.53
N VAL A 744 13.93 -9.85 27.50
CA VAL A 744 14.79 -10.00 28.67
C VAL A 744 15.33 -11.42 28.70
N ASP A 745 16.64 -11.58 28.89
CA ASP A 745 17.26 -12.90 29.02
C ASP A 745 17.29 -13.40 30.47
N SER A 746 17.79 -14.63 30.67
CA SER A 746 17.86 -15.26 32.00
C SER A 746 18.78 -14.55 33.00
N HIS A 747 19.58 -13.57 32.55
CA HIS A 747 20.46 -12.75 33.38
C HIS A 747 19.86 -11.34 33.62
N ASP A 748 18.57 -11.16 33.33
CA ASP A 748 17.86 -9.88 33.38
C ASP A 748 18.46 -8.78 32.48
N ARG A 749 19.21 -9.15 31.42
CA ARG A 749 19.67 -8.17 30.42
C ARG A 749 18.53 -7.85 29.47
N ILE A 750 18.38 -6.57 29.14
CA ILE A 750 17.30 -6.04 28.30
C ILE A 750 17.84 -5.84 26.88
N TYR A 751 17.19 -6.45 25.90
CA TYR A 751 17.52 -6.31 24.48
C TYR A 751 16.43 -5.50 23.81
N VAL A 752 16.81 -4.46 23.08
CA VAL A 752 15.87 -3.56 22.40
C VAL A 752 16.17 -3.54 20.92
N ALA A 753 15.14 -3.79 20.11
CA ALA A 753 15.20 -3.64 18.67
C ALA A 753 14.99 -2.17 18.30
N ASP A 754 16.08 -1.48 17.99
CA ASP A 754 16.12 -0.07 17.63
C ASP A 754 15.93 0.09 16.11
N SER A 755 14.67 0.00 15.67
CA SER A 755 14.32 -0.37 14.30
C SER A 755 14.85 0.60 13.26
N CYS A 756 14.63 1.91 13.44
CA CYS A 756 15.04 2.90 12.44
C CYS A 756 16.53 3.24 12.49
N ASN A 757 17.25 2.76 13.51
CA ASN A 757 18.72 2.81 13.57
C ASN A 757 19.36 1.50 13.10
N HIS A 758 18.57 0.49 12.69
CA HIS A 758 19.07 -0.76 12.12
C HIS A 758 20.02 -1.53 13.06
N ARG A 759 19.77 -1.48 14.36
CA ARG A 759 20.63 -2.09 15.39
C ARG A 759 19.83 -2.72 16.52
N ILE A 760 20.50 -3.56 17.29
CA ILE A 760 20.03 -4.05 18.59
C ILE A 760 20.89 -3.41 19.67
N GLN A 761 20.27 -2.91 20.73
CA GLN A 761 20.96 -2.39 21.91
C GLN A 761 20.68 -3.28 23.12
N ILE A 762 21.72 -3.54 23.91
CA ILE A 762 21.67 -4.38 25.10
C ILE A 762 21.94 -3.53 26.33
N PHE A 763 21.09 -3.65 27.33
CA PHE A 763 21.17 -2.96 28.61
C PHE A 763 21.22 -3.96 29.76
N SER A 764 21.79 -3.53 30.88
CA SER A 764 21.74 -4.26 32.14
C SER A 764 20.34 -4.21 32.76
N SER A 765 20.14 -5.00 33.81
CA SER A 765 18.89 -5.06 34.56
C SER A 765 18.53 -3.73 35.27
N ASP A 766 19.51 -2.86 35.53
CA ASP A 766 19.34 -1.50 36.03
C ASP A 766 19.21 -0.44 34.91
N GLY A 767 19.31 -0.83 33.64
CA GLY A 767 19.11 0.04 32.49
C GLY A 767 20.35 0.74 31.96
N LYS A 768 21.55 0.33 32.37
CA LYS A 768 22.81 0.86 31.82
C LYS A 768 23.10 0.21 30.48
N PHE A 769 23.54 1.01 29.52
CA PHE A 769 23.98 0.52 28.22
C PHE A 769 25.17 -0.44 28.38
N ILE A 770 25.10 -1.61 27.74
CA ILE A 770 26.17 -2.61 27.72
C ILE A 770 26.87 -2.61 26.37
N ARG A 771 26.11 -2.82 25.29
CA ARG A 771 26.65 -2.94 23.93
C ARG A 771 25.56 -2.77 22.88
N GLU A 772 25.98 -2.52 21.65
CA GLU A 772 25.14 -2.54 20.47
C GLU A 772 25.77 -3.36 19.34
N TYR A 773 24.95 -3.82 18.42
CA TYR A 773 25.41 -4.44 17.18
C TYR A 773 24.36 -4.27 16.09
N GLY A 774 24.80 -4.43 14.83
CA GLY A 774 23.97 -4.19 13.66
C GLY A 774 24.26 -2.84 13.00
N LYS A 775 24.03 -2.80 11.70
CA LYS A 775 24.04 -1.60 10.86
C LYS A 775 23.10 -1.83 9.67
N ALA A 776 22.66 -0.76 9.01
CA ALA A 776 21.82 -0.88 7.83
C ALA A 776 22.50 -1.73 6.74
N GLY A 777 21.80 -2.76 6.24
CA GLY A 777 22.30 -3.59 5.14
C GLY A 777 21.60 -4.95 5.01
N LYS A 778 22.27 -5.88 4.34
CA LYS A 778 21.75 -7.23 3.99
C LYS A 778 22.74 -8.36 4.30
N GLY A 779 24.01 -8.06 4.53
CA GLY A 779 24.99 -9.07 4.90
C GLY A 779 24.71 -9.68 6.29
N PRO A 780 25.43 -10.74 6.67
CA PRO A 780 25.48 -11.22 8.05
C PRO A 780 25.98 -10.09 8.98
N GLY A 781 25.27 -9.85 10.06
CA GLY A 781 25.53 -8.74 10.99
C GLY A 781 24.96 -7.40 10.55
N GLU A 782 24.40 -7.31 9.34
CA GLU A 782 23.67 -6.14 8.87
C GLU A 782 22.16 -6.39 8.99
N LEU A 783 21.44 -5.38 9.48
CA LEU A 783 20.02 -5.45 9.80
C LEU A 783 19.23 -4.44 8.96
N SER A 784 18.01 -4.81 8.58
CA SER A 784 17.04 -3.87 8.00
C SER A 784 15.76 -3.86 8.83
N TYR A 785 15.59 -2.78 9.60
CA TYR A 785 14.46 -2.57 10.49
C TYR A 785 14.16 -3.79 11.38
N PRO A 786 15.02 -4.09 12.37
CA PRO A 786 14.73 -5.14 13.34
C PRO A 786 13.46 -4.76 14.11
N TYR A 787 12.40 -5.56 14.01
CA TYR A 787 11.09 -5.25 14.60
C TYR A 787 10.87 -5.97 15.92
N ASP A 788 11.48 -7.14 16.08
CA ASP A 788 11.36 -7.92 17.31
C ASP A 788 12.58 -8.80 17.55
N ILE A 789 12.76 -9.23 18.79
CA ILE A 789 13.89 -10.06 19.21
C ILE A 789 13.45 -11.02 20.31
N CYS A 790 13.98 -12.25 20.28
CA CYS A 790 13.92 -13.16 21.43
C CYS A 790 15.27 -13.82 21.67
N VAL A 791 15.53 -14.25 22.91
CA VAL A 791 16.82 -14.81 23.32
C VAL A 791 16.59 -16.18 23.97
N ASP A 792 17.35 -17.19 23.57
CA ASP A 792 17.29 -18.52 24.20
C ASP A 792 18.16 -18.62 25.46
N ALA A 793 18.04 -19.72 26.20
CA ALA A 793 18.79 -19.94 27.43
C ALA A 793 20.32 -20.00 27.23
N LYS A 794 20.80 -20.26 26.02
CA LYS A 794 22.24 -20.24 25.67
C LYS A 794 22.72 -18.83 25.28
N GLY A 795 21.82 -17.85 25.26
CA GLY A 795 22.09 -16.48 24.85
C GLY A 795 22.11 -16.29 23.33
N ASN A 796 21.60 -17.23 22.54
CA ASN A 796 21.40 -17.02 21.11
C ASN A 796 20.22 -16.08 20.90
N GLN A 797 20.39 -15.10 20.02
CA GLN A 797 19.47 -14.01 19.79
C GLN A 797 18.84 -14.18 18.40
N PHE A 798 17.51 -14.27 18.34
CA PHE A 798 16.74 -14.42 17.11
C PHE A 798 16.08 -13.08 16.79
N VAL A 799 16.62 -12.37 15.81
CA VAL A 799 16.20 -11.03 15.41
C VAL A 799 15.26 -11.12 14.21
N CYS A 800 14.06 -10.58 14.36
CA CYS A 800 13.04 -10.49 13.32
C CYS A 800 13.24 -9.21 12.50
N GLU A 801 13.59 -9.34 11.21
CA GLU A 801 13.83 -8.19 10.33
C GLU A 801 12.60 -7.90 9.45
N PHE A 802 11.95 -6.77 9.69
CA PHE A 802 10.84 -6.29 8.88
C PHE A 802 11.30 -5.94 7.46
N GLY A 803 12.40 -5.20 7.34
CA GLY A 803 12.85 -4.65 6.05
C GLY A 803 13.38 -5.71 5.09
N ASN A 804 14.08 -6.71 5.62
CA ASN A 804 14.66 -7.81 4.83
C ASN A 804 13.76 -9.05 4.75
N SER A 805 12.63 -9.09 5.47
CA SER A 805 11.72 -10.25 5.52
C SER A 805 12.42 -11.57 5.85
N ARG A 806 13.19 -11.58 6.94
CA ARG A 806 14.00 -12.72 7.37
C ARG A 806 14.20 -12.73 8.89
N ILE A 807 14.70 -13.84 9.41
CA ILE A 807 15.21 -13.95 10.79
C ILE A 807 16.72 -14.05 10.75
N GLN A 808 17.42 -13.32 11.61
CA GLN A 808 18.87 -13.41 11.76
C GLN A 808 19.23 -13.88 13.16
N VAL A 809 20.09 -14.90 13.25
CA VAL A 809 20.51 -15.50 14.51
C VAL A 809 21.89 -14.99 14.86
N PHE A 810 22.05 -14.50 16.10
CA PHE A 810 23.33 -14.09 16.67
C PHE A 810 23.64 -14.96 17.89
N ASP A 811 24.93 -15.18 18.16
CA ASP A 811 25.35 -15.87 19.39
C ASP A 811 25.38 -14.91 20.60
N ALA A 812 25.72 -15.41 21.79
CA ALA A 812 25.82 -14.61 23.01
C ALA A 812 26.91 -13.50 22.96
N ASN A 813 27.83 -13.59 21.98
CA ASN A 813 28.89 -12.61 21.71
C ASN A 813 28.48 -11.60 20.63
N CYS A 814 27.20 -11.59 20.23
CA CYS A 814 26.65 -10.73 19.20
C CYS A 814 27.26 -10.95 17.81
N GLN A 815 27.83 -12.13 17.54
CA GLN A 815 28.32 -12.49 16.22
C GLN A 815 27.20 -13.12 15.40
N PRO A 816 27.05 -12.76 14.12
CA PRO A 816 26.03 -13.35 13.25
C PRO A 816 26.36 -14.83 12.98
N VAL A 817 25.41 -15.71 13.25
CA VAL A 817 25.56 -17.17 13.08
C VAL A 817 24.93 -17.64 11.79
N GLU A 818 23.67 -17.26 11.54
CA GLU A 818 22.97 -17.61 10.31
C GLU A 818 21.80 -16.68 10.01
N ILE A 819 21.34 -16.75 8.76
CA ILE A 819 20.14 -16.08 8.27
C ILE A 819 19.14 -17.18 7.90
N ILE A 820 17.91 -17.05 8.38
CA ILE A 820 16.82 -17.98 8.11
C ILE A 820 15.75 -17.28 7.27
N GLY A 821 15.39 -17.94 6.17
CA GLY A 821 14.35 -17.49 5.24
C GLY A 821 14.76 -16.33 4.35
N GLY A 822 13.76 -15.58 3.91
CA GLY A 822 13.88 -14.47 2.96
C GLY A 822 12.50 -14.08 2.41
N PRO A 823 12.41 -13.02 1.59
CA PRO A 823 11.13 -12.54 1.07
C PRO A 823 10.42 -13.60 0.24
N GLY A 824 9.18 -13.92 0.59
CA GLY A 824 8.34 -14.88 -0.12
C GLY A 824 7.15 -15.38 0.73
N ALA A 825 6.41 -16.36 0.24
CA ALA A 825 5.26 -16.94 0.96
C ALA A 825 5.21 -18.46 1.00
N GLU A 826 6.23 -19.13 0.47
CA GLU A 826 6.38 -20.56 0.75
C GLU A 826 6.75 -20.73 2.24
N PRO A 827 6.44 -21.88 2.86
CA PRO A 827 6.89 -22.14 4.23
C PRO A 827 8.43 -22.01 4.31
N GLY A 828 8.93 -21.39 5.37
CA GLY A 828 10.33 -20.99 5.53
C GLY A 828 10.72 -19.65 4.88
N GLN A 829 9.85 -19.03 4.09
CA GLN A 829 9.97 -17.65 3.60
C GLN A 829 9.00 -16.73 4.34
N PHE A 830 9.29 -15.42 4.39
CA PHE A 830 8.51 -14.45 5.15
C PHE A 830 8.14 -13.22 4.30
N ALA A 831 7.10 -12.50 4.71
CA ALA A 831 6.73 -11.20 4.17
C ALA A 831 6.44 -10.24 5.32
N ASN A 832 7.39 -9.33 5.57
CA ASN A 832 7.41 -8.38 6.68
C ASN A 832 6.96 -9.03 8.01
N PRO A 833 7.75 -9.96 8.58
CA PRO A 833 7.44 -10.55 9.88
C PRO A 833 7.53 -9.50 10.99
N TRP A 834 6.62 -9.53 11.98
CA TRP A 834 6.49 -8.46 12.99
C TRP A 834 6.86 -8.87 14.41
N GLY A 835 6.79 -10.15 14.74
CA GLY A 835 7.02 -10.62 16.10
C GLY A 835 7.52 -12.06 16.13
N VAL A 836 8.29 -12.39 17.17
CA VAL A 836 8.87 -13.71 17.38
C VAL A 836 8.75 -14.17 18.83
N ALA A 837 8.55 -15.47 19.04
CA ALA A 837 8.53 -16.06 20.37
C ALA A 837 9.12 -17.48 20.35
N LEU A 838 9.74 -17.89 21.46
CA LEU A 838 10.26 -19.24 21.66
C LEU A 838 9.34 -20.03 22.61
N ASP A 839 9.18 -21.32 22.35
CA ASP A 839 8.58 -22.26 23.31
C ASP A 839 9.64 -22.95 24.17
N SER A 840 9.19 -23.77 25.15
CA SER A 840 10.04 -24.56 26.04
C SER A 840 10.73 -25.77 25.37
N HIS A 841 10.63 -25.89 24.05
CA HIS A 841 11.41 -26.83 23.24
C HIS A 841 12.39 -26.10 22.31
N GLY A 842 12.32 -24.77 22.25
CA GLY A 842 13.19 -23.92 21.46
C GLY A 842 12.73 -23.77 20.02
N ASN A 843 11.49 -24.16 19.73
CA ASN A 843 10.87 -23.86 18.46
C ASN A 843 10.58 -22.36 18.40
N LEU A 844 10.76 -21.77 17.23
CA LEU A 844 10.57 -20.34 17.01
C LEU A 844 9.25 -20.11 16.28
N TYR A 845 8.35 -19.35 16.89
CA TYR A 845 7.11 -18.88 16.27
C TYR A 845 7.35 -17.50 15.68
N VAL A 846 6.96 -17.31 14.42
CA VAL A 846 7.15 -16.07 13.66
C VAL A 846 5.79 -15.56 13.21
N ALA A 847 5.42 -14.35 13.61
CA ALA A 847 4.25 -13.64 13.09
C ALA A 847 4.54 -13.09 11.69
N ASP A 848 4.25 -13.89 10.67
CA ASP A 848 4.50 -13.59 9.25
C ASP A 848 3.38 -12.69 8.69
N ALA A 849 3.46 -11.41 9.07
CA ALA A 849 2.32 -10.48 9.06
C ALA A 849 1.71 -10.32 7.66
N LEU A 850 2.48 -10.01 6.61
CA LEU A 850 1.88 -9.78 5.29
C LEU A 850 1.45 -11.06 4.57
N ASN A 851 1.95 -12.22 5.00
CA ASN A 851 1.44 -13.51 4.53
C ASN A 851 0.21 -13.98 5.33
N HIS A 852 -0.22 -13.23 6.35
CA HIS A 852 -1.41 -13.52 7.14
C HIS A 852 -1.38 -14.92 7.77
N ARG A 853 -0.23 -15.30 8.34
CA ARG A 853 -0.03 -16.60 9.00
C ARG A 853 0.97 -16.50 10.15
N VAL A 854 1.02 -17.52 10.99
CA VAL A 854 2.14 -17.75 11.92
C VAL A 854 2.94 -18.93 11.40
N GLN A 855 4.27 -18.86 11.44
CA GLN A 855 5.13 -19.99 11.10
C GLN A 855 5.85 -20.48 12.34
N LYS A 856 5.83 -21.79 12.56
CA LYS A 856 6.59 -22.48 13.61
C LYS A 856 7.81 -23.12 12.97
N LEU A 857 9.00 -22.70 13.39
CA LEU A 857 10.26 -23.29 12.98
C LEU A 857 10.66 -24.32 14.05
N VAL A 858 10.65 -25.58 13.67
CA VAL A 858 10.87 -26.71 14.59
C VAL A 858 12.36 -26.90 14.82
N ARG A 859 12.78 -26.93 16.08
CA ARG A 859 14.18 -27.06 16.50
C ARG A 859 14.72 -28.46 16.15
N ARG A 860 15.99 -28.55 15.72
CA ARG A 860 16.65 -29.86 15.48
C ARG A 860 16.84 -30.64 16.77
N ALA A 861 16.57 -31.95 16.73
CA ALA A 861 16.83 -32.87 17.84
C ALA A 861 18.33 -32.92 18.19
N GLY A 862 18.67 -32.95 19.49
CA GLY A 862 20.07 -32.97 19.99
C GLY A 862 20.66 -31.60 20.36
N GLN A 863 19.94 -30.49 20.11
CA GLN A 863 20.28 -29.16 20.63
C GLN A 863 19.42 -28.73 21.84
N MET A 864 18.66 -29.67 22.43
CA MET A 864 17.73 -29.44 23.54
C MET A 864 18.36 -28.57 24.63
N ALA A 865 17.63 -27.54 25.04
CA ALA A 865 17.94 -26.79 26.24
C ALA A 865 17.37 -27.56 27.44
N ASP A 866 18.20 -27.83 28.44
CA ASP A 866 17.72 -27.99 29.81
C ASP A 866 17.15 -26.62 30.22
N TRP A 867 15.87 -26.37 29.94
CA TRP A 867 15.12 -25.43 30.75
C TRP A 867 15.04 -26.04 32.13
N GLY A 868 15.79 -25.47 33.07
CA GLY A 868 15.71 -25.86 34.48
C GLY A 868 14.25 -25.94 34.88
N ARG A 869 13.78 -27.17 35.15
CA ARG A 869 12.51 -27.38 35.82
C ARG A 869 12.54 -26.51 37.06
N LYS A 870 11.69 -25.49 37.16
CA LYS A 870 11.20 -25.11 38.49
C LYS A 870 10.63 -26.40 39.05
N GLU A 871 11.24 -26.90 40.13
CA GLU A 871 10.74 -28.05 40.88
C GLU A 871 9.30 -27.75 41.31
N VAL A 872 8.35 -28.08 40.45
CA VAL A 872 6.98 -28.33 40.86
C VAL A 872 7.07 -29.68 41.55
N PHE A 873 7.10 -29.67 42.87
CA PHE A 873 6.81 -30.84 43.67
C PHE A 873 5.49 -31.43 43.13
N SER A 874 5.60 -32.51 42.35
CA SER A 874 4.45 -33.34 42.03
C SER A 874 4.05 -34.03 43.32
N ILE A 875 3.02 -33.50 43.98
CA ILE A 875 2.25 -34.34 44.89
C ILE A 875 1.54 -35.34 43.98
N GLN A 876 2.12 -36.52 43.84
CA GLN A 876 1.41 -37.66 43.28
C GLN A 876 0.23 -37.96 44.19
N CYS A 877 -0.95 -37.50 43.81
CA CYS A 877 -2.19 -37.98 44.39
C CYS A 877 -2.50 -39.32 43.71
N SER A 878 -1.93 -40.40 44.25
CA SER A 878 -2.36 -41.75 43.90
C SER A 878 -3.74 -41.98 44.50
N VAL A 879 -4.76 -42.00 43.65
CA VAL A 879 -6.11 -42.45 44.01
C VAL A 879 -6.03 -43.95 44.32
N PHE A 880 -6.01 -44.30 45.60
CA PHE A 880 -6.34 -45.65 46.06
C PHE A 880 -7.83 -45.69 46.42
N SER A 881 -8.61 -46.43 45.65
CA SER A 881 -9.95 -46.83 46.05
C SER A 881 -9.85 -47.88 47.16
N SER A 882 -10.34 -47.58 48.36
CA SER A 882 -10.95 -48.58 49.23
C SER A 882 -11.73 -47.90 50.35
N ALA A 883 -12.88 -48.46 50.65
CA ALA A 883 -13.90 -47.92 51.53
C ALA A 883 -13.64 -48.22 53.02
N ARG A 884 -14.31 -47.41 53.85
CA ARG A 884 -14.80 -47.64 55.23
C ARG A 884 -13.88 -47.33 56.42
N ASN A 885 -14.49 -46.52 57.29
CA ASN A 885 -14.37 -46.39 58.74
C ASN A 885 -13.22 -45.55 59.32
N GLY A 886 -13.62 -44.31 59.64
CA GLY A 886 -13.20 -43.39 60.68
C GLY A 886 -11.99 -43.71 61.57
N THR A 887 -11.07 -42.76 61.65
CA THR A 887 -10.59 -42.14 62.90
C THR A 887 -9.68 -40.95 62.59
N VAL A 888 -9.75 -39.92 63.44
CA VAL A 888 -8.92 -38.71 63.40
C VAL A 888 -7.55 -39.03 64.00
N ALA A 889 -6.45 -38.67 63.33
CA ALA A 889 -5.12 -38.58 63.97
C ALA A 889 -4.26 -37.50 63.30
N ALA A 890 -3.66 -36.67 64.16
CA ALA A 890 -2.83 -35.52 63.83
C ALA A 890 -1.51 -35.91 63.13
N LEU A 891 -1.08 -35.09 62.17
CA LEU A 891 0.23 -35.18 61.53
C LEU A 891 1.18 -34.15 62.16
N THR A 892 2.14 -34.64 62.96
CA THR A 892 3.35 -33.90 63.34
C THR A 892 4.43 -34.07 62.28
N THR A 893 5.01 -32.96 61.84
CA THR A 893 6.08 -32.89 60.84
C THR A 893 7.43 -33.25 61.47
N GLU A 894 8.09 -34.31 61.00
CA GLU A 894 9.47 -34.62 61.37
C GLU A 894 10.42 -34.26 60.21
N TYR A 895 11.40 -33.41 60.51
CA TYR A 895 12.42 -32.91 59.59
C TYR A 895 13.65 -33.82 59.66
N ARG A 896 14.06 -34.46 58.56
CA ARG A 896 15.35 -35.17 58.50
C ARG A 896 16.20 -34.62 57.36
N ARG A 897 17.25 -33.87 57.74
CA ARG A 897 18.39 -33.51 56.87
C ARG A 897 19.15 -34.80 56.50
N LEU A 898 19.42 -34.99 55.22
CA LEU A 898 20.55 -35.77 54.76
C LEU A 898 21.35 -34.92 53.78
N ASN A 899 22.62 -34.76 54.09
CA ASN A 899 23.61 -34.01 53.34
C ASN A 899 24.71 -35.00 52.89
N THR A 900 25.41 -34.61 51.83
CA THR A 900 26.76 -35.04 51.38
C THR A 900 26.98 -36.41 50.72
N GLU A 901 27.26 -36.39 49.41
CA GLU A 901 28.36 -37.10 48.70
C GLU A 901 28.74 -36.22 47.48
N HIS A 902 29.85 -35.46 47.44
CA HIS A 902 31.23 -35.81 47.02
C HIS A 902 31.37 -36.64 45.73
N PHE A 903 31.67 -35.94 44.63
CA PHE A 903 32.27 -36.48 43.41
C PHE A 903 33.78 -36.16 43.39
N PRO A 904 34.65 -37.08 42.92
CA PRO A 904 35.89 -36.70 42.26
C PRO A 904 35.83 -36.96 40.75
N GLN A 905 36.24 -35.91 40.01
CA GLN A 905 36.66 -35.79 38.59
C GLN A 905 35.69 -36.14 37.47
#